data_AF-A0A832HQ01-F1
#
_entry.id   AF-A0A832HQ01-F1
#
_cell.length_a   1.000
_cell.length_b   1.000
_cell.length_c   1.000
_cell.angle_alpha   90.00
_cell.angle_beta   90.00
_cell.angle_gamma   90.00
#
_symmetry.space_group_name_H-M   'P 1'
#
loop_
_entity.id
_entity.type
_entity.pdbx_description
1 polymer ?
#
loop_
_entity_poly.entity_id
_entity_poly.type
_entity_poly.pdbx_seq_one_letter_code
_entity_poly.pdbx_strand_id
1 'polypeptide(L)'
;MRNIFSKNAASLAFSTCLIAGACSLFAASDTNIVIGFAGKEIFPIDQQISNLRYADLDGDGLNDLVVANNSRSKITILYNRTGKTNAEPSTRTVRREINELPPDARFRIESVASEKRITDLVVADLNGDGRPDFAYYGEPKELVVQYNQGSNVWSVPKHFPIEDAQVVPNALATGDLNGDGLTDLLLLGDSCLYLLAQKPDHSLAEPEKIPFSGALKSCHVVDLNGDGRQDLVLANWDSPNPLRVRWQNAGGRLGPEIYFTMPPIRSYCVEDLDLDGRAEIVTIAQNSGRAQLSRIVEKPAEAISGRFRKGQFQVLPLLKTSKASRGACWGDVNSDGLPDLLVAEPDSGQLAVYLQQKDGSLAAARMFPTFTGVSSIGVADWDGNGPAEIFLLSSDERQVGVTRYDEKGRVAFPTPVTVDGKPLAIAAGRLSDGQKPALVMIVERENQRMLVIRTADNQTRSHKLSESFKANPSSMTIHDADQDGLPDIVVLIPYEKIKILRQKPEHDFEELDLAAPGGAVEQPWAARADVDGDGKPELLLAQKNFVRAVVLKASDAAAKNWNFDVKDQINGADSNSRIAGATALSQSVGVPSLFLLDASRKALTLCERDASGVWQVVKNIPLPFSEFQELQSVALGDKQPNSVALLGPAAVAWLPLHGQTWELEAQDGYETPIRDGRLMDVVSGDLNGDRRADLVFLETIRNYIDIVICDKNGKLVPATRWQVFEERSFRGRTGGMPEPREAVIADFTGDKKSDLIIMVHDRLILYPQE
;
A
#
# COMPACT_ATOMS: atom_id res chain seq x y z
N MET A 1 3.08 -35.43 59.65
CA MET A 1 4.20 -35.11 60.56
C MET A 1 5.51 -35.34 59.82
N ARG A 2 6.34 -34.29 59.78
CA ARG A 2 7.81 -34.22 59.56
C ARG A 2 8.45 -34.82 58.28
N ASN A 3 8.94 -33.86 57.46
CA ASN A 3 9.99 -33.90 56.43
C ASN A 3 11.34 -34.51 56.88
N ILE A 4 12.20 -34.90 55.91
CA ILE A 4 13.50 -34.23 55.57
C ILE A 4 14.23 -34.94 54.37
N PHE A 5 14.60 -34.13 53.35
CA PHE A 5 15.79 -34.05 52.44
C PHE A 5 16.84 -35.20 52.35
N SER A 6 17.66 -35.43 51.31
CA SER A 6 18.02 -34.77 50.03
C SER A 6 18.97 -35.66 49.18
N LYS A 7 18.93 -35.50 47.84
CA LYS A 7 19.98 -35.52 46.79
C LYS A 7 21.38 -36.15 47.07
N ASN A 8 21.88 -37.02 46.16
CA ASN A 8 22.75 -36.63 45.03
C ASN A 8 23.33 -37.81 44.20
N ALA A 9 23.58 -37.48 42.92
CA ALA A 9 24.62 -37.96 41.99
C ALA A 9 24.46 -39.32 41.27
N ALA A 10 24.29 -39.20 39.94
CA ALA A 10 24.45 -40.23 38.93
C ALA A 10 25.87 -40.17 38.33
N SER A 11 26.43 -41.35 38.05
CA SER A 11 27.57 -41.60 37.16
C SER A 11 27.25 -42.90 36.41
N LEU A 12 27.34 -42.87 35.09
CA LEU A 12 27.19 -44.02 34.21
C LEU A 12 28.58 -44.33 33.62
N ALA A 13 29.04 -45.58 33.75
CA ALA A 13 30.20 -46.09 33.04
C ALA A 13 29.93 -47.49 32.50
N PHE A 14 30.05 -47.59 31.17
CA PHE A 14 30.50 -48.71 30.33
C PHE A 14 30.34 -50.16 30.81
N SER A 15 29.66 -50.98 30.00
CA SER A 15 30.31 -52.11 29.32
C SER A 15 29.46 -52.75 28.22
N THR A 16 30.21 -53.18 27.22
CA THR A 16 29.94 -53.86 25.95
C THR A 16 29.10 -55.15 26.00
N CYS A 17 28.30 -55.36 24.94
CA CYS A 17 28.07 -56.70 24.37
C CYS A 17 27.81 -56.61 22.85
N LEU A 18 28.52 -57.45 22.08
CA LEU A 18 28.35 -57.64 20.63
C LEU A 18 27.07 -58.45 20.34
N ILE A 19 26.26 -58.00 19.37
CA ILE A 19 25.36 -58.86 18.58
C ILE A 19 25.40 -58.38 17.11
N ALA A 20 25.69 -59.31 16.20
CA ALA A 20 25.62 -59.17 14.73
C ALA A 20 24.17 -58.88 14.30
N GLY A 21 23.89 -57.94 13.40
CA GLY A 21 24.32 -57.99 12.00
C GLY A 21 23.19 -58.55 11.13
N ALA A 22 22.08 -57.82 11.03
CA ALA A 22 21.03 -58.06 10.04
C ALA A 22 20.65 -56.71 9.41
N CYS A 23 21.14 -56.51 8.18
CA CYS A 23 20.74 -55.41 7.31
C CYS A 23 19.24 -55.52 7.00
N SER A 24 18.43 -54.69 7.63
CA SER A 24 17.14 -54.28 7.08
C SER A 24 17.38 -53.02 6.25
N LEU A 25 17.31 -53.17 4.93
CA LEU A 25 17.31 -52.09 3.96
C LEU A 25 16.21 -51.08 4.34
N PHE A 26 16.61 -49.92 4.83
CA PHE A 26 15.82 -48.73 4.59
C PHE A 26 15.98 -48.41 3.11
N ALA A 27 14.92 -48.61 2.34
CA ALA A 27 14.82 -48.01 1.03
C ALA A 27 14.80 -46.49 1.24
N ALA A 28 15.96 -45.85 1.15
CA ALA A 28 16.05 -44.47 0.78
C ALA A 28 15.34 -44.35 -0.57
N SER A 29 14.23 -43.61 -0.63
CA SER A 29 13.77 -43.07 -1.90
C SER A 29 14.72 -41.93 -2.28
N ASP A 30 15.95 -42.29 -2.64
CA ASP A 30 16.88 -41.41 -3.36
C ASP A 30 16.35 -41.28 -4.78
N THR A 31 15.42 -40.36 -5.02
CA THR A 31 15.41 -39.69 -6.31
C THR A 31 16.57 -38.71 -6.26
N ASN A 32 17.74 -39.12 -6.74
CA ASN A 32 18.80 -38.19 -7.12
C ASN A 32 18.21 -37.27 -8.20
N ILE A 33 17.68 -36.11 -7.79
CA ILE A 33 17.30 -35.05 -8.73
C ILE A 33 18.61 -34.40 -9.15
N VAL A 34 19.16 -34.85 -10.28
CA VAL A 34 20.42 -34.35 -10.82
C VAL A 34 20.10 -33.23 -11.81
N ILE A 35 20.38 -32.00 -11.41
CA ILE A 35 20.45 -30.87 -12.35
C ILE A 35 21.85 -30.90 -12.98
N GLY A 36 21.91 -31.14 -14.29
CA GLY A 36 23.13 -31.22 -15.08
C GLY A 36 23.13 -30.18 -16.21
N PHE A 37 24.33 -29.72 -16.59
CA PHE A 37 24.50 -28.78 -17.69
C PHE A 37 25.58 -29.25 -18.67
N ALA A 38 25.31 -29.16 -19.98
CA ALA A 38 26.14 -29.74 -21.05
C ALA A 38 27.49 -29.03 -21.24
N GLY A 39 27.69 -27.92 -20.54
CA GLY A 39 28.87 -27.06 -20.59
C GLY A 39 28.48 -25.61 -20.87
N LYS A 40 29.26 -24.66 -20.35
CA LYS A 40 28.96 -23.23 -20.52
C LYS A 40 29.33 -22.68 -21.89
N GLU A 41 28.43 -21.91 -22.49
CA GLU A 41 28.69 -21.06 -23.65
C GLU A 41 28.81 -19.59 -23.19
N ILE A 42 29.76 -18.82 -23.75
CA ILE A 42 30.03 -17.45 -23.31
C ILE A 42 29.88 -16.49 -24.49
N PHE A 43 29.07 -15.45 -24.30
CA PHE A 43 28.77 -14.42 -25.30
C PHE A 43 29.23 -13.04 -24.79
N PRO A 44 30.39 -12.54 -25.23
CA PRO A 44 30.82 -11.18 -24.94
C PRO A 44 29.91 -10.16 -25.63
N ILE A 45 29.49 -9.11 -24.91
CA ILE A 45 28.62 -8.05 -25.41
C ILE A 45 29.32 -6.70 -25.28
N ASP A 46 29.20 -6.02 -24.14
CA ASP A 46 29.82 -4.75 -23.83
C ASP A 46 29.72 -4.51 -22.31
N GLN A 47 30.46 -3.52 -21.82
CA GLN A 47 30.34 -3.06 -20.44
C GLN A 47 28.98 -2.35 -20.23
N GLN A 48 28.51 -2.29 -18.97
CA GLN A 48 27.25 -1.62 -18.60
C GLN A 48 25.98 -2.19 -19.26
N ILE A 49 25.98 -3.46 -19.66
CA ILE A 49 24.75 -4.19 -19.98
C ILE A 49 23.89 -4.38 -18.72
N SER A 50 22.56 -4.30 -18.86
CA SER A 50 21.57 -4.56 -17.79
C SER A 50 20.22 -4.98 -18.38
N ASN A 51 19.24 -5.28 -17.53
CA ASN A 51 17.87 -5.64 -17.93
C ASN A 51 17.86 -6.84 -18.88
N LEU A 52 18.41 -7.96 -18.42
CA LEU A 52 18.36 -9.24 -19.12
C LEU A 52 16.92 -9.73 -19.17
N ARG A 53 16.39 -9.84 -20.38
CA ARG A 53 15.05 -10.37 -20.69
C ARG A 53 15.15 -11.39 -21.81
N TYR A 54 14.11 -12.19 -21.97
CA TYR A 54 13.98 -13.10 -23.09
C TYR A 54 12.55 -13.11 -23.62
N ALA A 55 12.41 -13.38 -24.92
CA ALA A 55 11.15 -13.65 -25.60
C ALA A 55 11.45 -14.16 -27.01
N ASP A 56 10.51 -14.82 -27.68
CA ASP A 56 10.58 -15.12 -29.12
C ASP A 56 10.24 -13.85 -29.92
N LEU A 57 11.25 -13.13 -30.41
CA LEU A 57 11.06 -11.82 -31.05
C LEU A 57 10.85 -11.94 -32.56
N ASP A 58 11.38 -12.96 -33.22
CA ASP A 58 11.20 -13.15 -34.66
C ASP A 58 10.12 -14.18 -35.03
N GLY A 59 9.54 -14.86 -34.04
CA GLY A 59 8.42 -15.79 -34.17
C GLY A 59 8.86 -17.17 -34.67
N ASP A 60 10.12 -17.55 -34.47
CA ASP A 60 10.67 -18.83 -34.92
C ASP A 60 10.49 -19.97 -33.90
N GLY A 61 9.94 -19.67 -32.73
CA GLY A 61 9.68 -20.59 -31.64
C GLY A 61 10.86 -20.81 -30.70
N LEU A 62 11.99 -20.11 -30.89
CA LEU A 62 13.13 -20.10 -29.99
C LEU A 62 13.15 -18.82 -29.15
N ASN A 63 13.57 -18.92 -27.89
CA ASN A 63 13.75 -17.73 -27.07
C ASN A 63 15.00 -16.95 -27.50
N ASP A 64 14.82 -15.65 -27.74
CA ASP A 64 15.87 -14.67 -27.95
C ASP A 64 16.22 -13.95 -26.65
N LEU A 65 17.35 -13.26 -26.63
CA LEU A 65 17.74 -12.44 -25.46
C LEU A 65 17.74 -10.96 -25.79
N VAL A 66 17.38 -10.17 -24.80
CA VAL A 66 17.37 -8.72 -24.86
C VAL A 66 18.15 -8.18 -23.68
N VAL A 67 19.05 -7.23 -23.94
CA VAL A 67 19.77 -6.48 -22.90
C VAL A 67 19.81 -5.00 -23.25
N ALA A 68 19.66 -4.15 -22.25
CA ALA A 68 19.95 -2.73 -22.37
C ALA A 68 21.48 -2.54 -22.39
N ASN A 69 22.03 -2.04 -23.49
CA ASN A 69 23.45 -1.71 -23.64
C ASN A 69 23.65 -0.20 -23.53
N ASN A 70 23.72 0.27 -22.29
CA ASN A 70 23.86 1.69 -21.97
C ASN A 70 25.20 2.30 -22.40
N SER A 71 26.24 1.49 -22.60
CA SER A 71 27.53 1.99 -23.12
C SER A 71 27.45 2.40 -24.59
N ARG A 72 26.45 1.90 -25.32
CA ARG A 72 26.21 2.15 -26.75
C ARG A 72 24.92 2.92 -27.03
N SER A 73 24.11 3.23 -26.01
CA SER A 73 22.76 3.78 -26.15
C SER A 73 21.88 2.94 -27.10
N LYS A 74 21.87 1.62 -26.86
CA LYS A 74 21.13 0.65 -27.65
C LYS A 74 20.47 -0.40 -26.78
N ILE A 75 19.40 -0.99 -27.28
CA ILE A 75 18.91 -2.30 -26.86
C ILE A 75 19.62 -3.32 -27.75
N THR A 76 20.37 -4.24 -27.17
CA THR A 76 21.06 -5.31 -27.87
C THR A 76 20.21 -6.57 -27.83
N ILE A 77 19.94 -7.14 -29.00
CA ILE A 77 19.13 -8.35 -29.18
C ILE A 77 20.06 -9.47 -29.63
N LEU A 78 19.93 -10.64 -29.03
CA LEU A 78 20.61 -11.87 -29.45
C LEU A 78 19.56 -12.84 -29.99
N TYR A 79 19.37 -12.86 -31.30
CA TYR A 79 18.44 -13.76 -31.98
C TYR A 79 19.00 -15.19 -32.00
N ASN A 80 18.25 -16.16 -31.49
CA ASN A 80 18.64 -17.56 -31.41
C ASN A 80 18.40 -18.27 -32.74
N ARG A 81 19.46 -18.70 -33.43
CA ARG A 81 19.34 -19.22 -34.80
C ARG A 81 19.31 -20.73 -34.93
N THR A 82 19.87 -21.40 -33.93
CA THR A 82 20.22 -22.83 -34.05
C THR A 82 19.36 -23.68 -33.14
N GLY A 83 18.91 -23.11 -32.01
CA GLY A 83 18.23 -23.83 -30.96
C GLY A 83 18.96 -25.12 -30.60
N LYS A 84 20.30 -25.16 -30.59
CA LYS A 84 21.07 -26.37 -30.22
C LYS A 84 22.41 -26.02 -29.61
N THR A 85 23.35 -25.60 -30.44
CA THR A 85 24.70 -25.11 -30.10
C THR A 85 25.25 -24.41 -31.34
N ASN A 86 26.44 -23.81 -31.24
CA ASN A 86 27.09 -23.18 -32.39
C ASN A 86 27.14 -24.15 -33.58
N ALA A 87 26.83 -23.65 -34.79
CA ALA A 87 26.95 -24.42 -36.01
C ALA A 87 28.41 -24.82 -36.26
N GLU A 88 28.67 -25.81 -37.13
CA GLU A 88 30.05 -26.14 -37.46
C GLU A 88 30.79 -24.92 -38.07
N PRO A 89 32.00 -24.60 -37.58
CA PRO A 89 32.69 -23.38 -37.98
C PRO A 89 33.00 -23.39 -39.47
N SER A 90 32.62 -22.32 -40.17
CA SER A 90 32.99 -22.16 -41.58
C SER A 90 34.52 -22.05 -41.70
N THR A 91 35.12 -22.68 -42.71
CA THR A 91 36.58 -22.67 -42.95
C THR A 91 37.15 -21.30 -43.35
N ARG A 92 36.34 -20.23 -43.37
CA ARG A 92 36.76 -18.86 -43.69
C ARG A 92 37.05 -18.07 -42.42
N THR A 93 38.33 -17.77 -42.19
CA THR A 93 38.77 -16.86 -41.13
C THR A 93 38.48 -15.40 -41.55
N VAL A 94 37.44 -14.80 -40.99
CA VAL A 94 37.15 -13.37 -41.11
C VAL A 94 37.76 -12.63 -39.92
N ARG A 95 38.39 -11.47 -40.16
CA ARG A 95 38.90 -10.59 -39.09
C ARG A 95 37.70 -9.98 -38.36
N ARG A 96 37.56 -10.26 -37.06
CA ARG A 96 36.42 -9.86 -36.23
C ARG A 96 36.71 -8.60 -35.44
N GLU A 97 35.68 -7.79 -35.20
CA GLU A 97 35.73 -6.71 -34.22
C GLU A 97 35.70 -7.27 -32.78
N ILE A 98 36.05 -6.43 -31.80
CA ILE A 98 35.96 -6.79 -30.38
C ILE A 98 34.49 -7.06 -30.04
N ASN A 99 34.20 -8.22 -29.43
CA ASN A 99 32.86 -8.70 -29.08
C ASN A 99 31.94 -9.07 -30.25
N GLU A 100 32.46 -9.16 -31.48
CA GLU A 100 31.70 -9.72 -32.61
C GLU A 100 31.64 -11.25 -32.52
N LEU A 101 30.42 -11.81 -32.47
CA LEU A 101 30.21 -13.25 -32.43
C LEU A 101 30.58 -13.92 -33.77
N PRO A 102 31.06 -15.18 -33.74
CA PRO A 102 31.26 -15.97 -34.95
C PRO A 102 30.00 -16.02 -35.84
N PRO A 103 30.11 -16.10 -37.18
CA PRO A 103 28.96 -16.35 -38.05
C PRO A 103 28.20 -17.64 -37.73
N ASP A 104 28.93 -18.62 -37.18
CA ASP A 104 28.49 -19.93 -36.71
C ASP A 104 27.98 -19.90 -35.25
N ALA A 105 27.96 -18.74 -34.58
CA ALA A 105 27.44 -18.65 -33.22
C ALA A 105 25.94 -18.95 -33.16
N ARG A 106 25.50 -19.54 -32.04
CA ARG A 106 24.08 -19.77 -31.72
C ARG A 106 23.25 -18.50 -31.90
N PHE A 107 23.76 -17.39 -31.38
CA PHE A 107 23.10 -16.10 -31.41
C PHE A 107 23.65 -15.21 -32.52
N ARG A 108 22.74 -14.49 -33.20
CA ARG A 108 23.09 -13.29 -33.96
C ARG A 108 22.77 -12.06 -33.12
N ILE A 109 23.75 -11.18 -32.99
CA ILE A 109 23.53 -9.88 -32.38
C ILE A 109 22.94 -8.90 -33.40
N GLU A 110 21.83 -8.28 -33.04
CA GLU A 110 21.29 -7.07 -33.66
C GLU A 110 21.07 -6.01 -32.57
N SER A 111 20.70 -4.78 -32.95
CA SER A 111 20.43 -3.75 -31.97
C SER A 111 19.43 -2.72 -32.45
N VAL A 112 18.63 -2.22 -31.52
CA VAL A 112 17.72 -1.11 -31.71
C VAL A 112 18.30 0.11 -30.99
N ALA A 113 18.28 1.28 -31.62
CA ALA A 113 18.75 2.50 -30.99
C ALA A 113 17.79 2.89 -29.85
N SER A 114 18.29 3.04 -28.63
CA SER A 114 17.49 3.54 -27.51
C SER A 114 17.55 5.06 -27.41
N GLU A 115 18.60 5.65 -27.99
CA GLU A 115 18.98 7.08 -27.94
C GLU A 115 19.24 7.64 -26.53
N LYS A 116 18.95 6.85 -25.49
CA LYS A 116 18.90 7.24 -24.09
C LYS A 116 19.47 6.15 -23.19
N ARG A 117 19.83 6.53 -21.97
CA ARG A 117 20.21 5.58 -20.93
C ARG A 117 18.96 4.89 -20.42
N ILE A 118 18.86 3.58 -20.56
CA ILE A 118 17.77 2.76 -20.06
C ILE A 118 18.05 2.36 -18.61
N THR A 119 17.10 2.64 -17.73
CA THR A 119 17.13 2.18 -16.35
C THR A 119 16.35 0.87 -16.20
N ASP A 120 15.19 0.78 -16.84
CA ASP A 120 14.35 -0.41 -16.83
C ASP A 120 13.75 -0.69 -18.22
N LEU A 121 13.54 -1.97 -18.52
CA LEU A 121 13.05 -2.48 -19.80
C LEU A 121 12.15 -3.70 -19.55
N VAL A 122 10.98 -3.70 -20.18
CA VAL A 122 10.06 -4.84 -20.25
C VAL A 122 9.85 -5.26 -21.70
N VAL A 123 9.59 -6.55 -21.89
CA VAL A 123 9.33 -7.19 -23.19
C VAL A 123 7.98 -7.91 -23.06
N ALA A 124 6.97 -7.45 -23.79
CA ALA A 124 5.61 -7.97 -23.72
C ALA A 124 4.82 -7.59 -24.98
N ASP A 125 3.76 -8.31 -25.30
CA ASP A 125 2.83 -7.93 -26.37
C ASP A 125 1.97 -6.73 -25.92
N LEU A 126 2.32 -5.52 -26.38
CA LEU A 126 1.71 -4.25 -26.00
C LEU A 126 0.71 -3.75 -27.04
N ASN A 127 0.52 -4.49 -28.13
CA ASN A 127 -0.42 -4.16 -29.21
C ASN A 127 -1.31 -5.35 -29.66
N GLY A 128 -1.35 -6.45 -28.91
CA GLY A 128 -2.20 -7.61 -29.13
C GLY A 128 -1.94 -8.37 -30.43
N ASP A 129 -0.79 -8.18 -31.09
CA ASP A 129 -0.48 -8.83 -32.36
C ASP A 129 0.23 -10.19 -32.21
N GLY A 130 0.49 -10.60 -30.97
CA GLY A 130 1.17 -11.84 -30.61
C GLY A 130 2.70 -11.78 -30.71
N ARG A 131 3.27 -10.60 -31.01
CA ARG A 131 4.72 -10.38 -31.02
C ARG A 131 5.12 -9.58 -29.79
N PRO A 132 6.22 -9.95 -29.10
CA PRO A 132 6.71 -9.14 -28.00
C PRO A 132 7.28 -7.80 -28.48
N ASP A 133 6.84 -6.73 -27.84
CA ASP A 133 7.25 -5.35 -28.02
C ASP A 133 8.20 -4.89 -26.90
N PHE A 134 8.80 -3.71 -27.07
CA PHE A 134 9.63 -3.09 -26.04
C PHE A 134 8.92 -1.90 -25.39
N ALA A 135 8.99 -1.84 -24.06
CA ALA A 135 8.81 -0.60 -23.32
C ALA A 135 9.99 -0.37 -22.39
N TYR A 136 10.58 0.82 -22.45
CA TYR A 136 11.73 1.17 -21.62
C TYR A 136 11.65 2.59 -21.08
N TYR A 137 12.26 2.78 -19.91
CA TYR A 137 12.32 4.04 -19.20
C TYR A 137 13.73 4.32 -18.71
N GLY A 138 14.15 5.58 -18.73
CA GLY A 138 15.44 5.97 -18.18
C GLY A 138 15.75 7.45 -18.37
N GLU A 139 17.02 7.80 -18.53
CA GLU A 139 17.51 9.19 -18.54
C GLU A 139 17.88 9.68 -19.95
N PRO A 140 17.37 10.86 -20.39
CA PRO A 140 16.42 11.73 -19.69
C PRO A 140 15.03 11.08 -19.51
N LYS A 141 14.42 11.34 -18.35
CA LYS A 141 13.10 10.82 -17.91
C LYS A 141 12.04 10.80 -19.00
N GLU A 142 11.85 9.65 -19.62
CA GLU A 142 10.84 9.44 -20.65
C GLU A 142 10.53 7.95 -20.79
N LEU A 143 9.25 7.63 -20.94
CA LEU A 143 8.80 6.28 -21.29
C LEU A 143 8.71 6.16 -22.80
N VAL A 144 9.35 5.14 -23.34
CA VAL A 144 9.37 4.86 -24.78
C VAL A 144 8.82 3.47 -25.02
N VAL A 145 7.88 3.36 -25.97
CA VAL A 145 7.31 2.10 -26.44
C VAL A 145 7.64 1.94 -27.91
N GLN A 146 8.09 0.75 -28.30
CA GLN A 146 8.44 0.42 -29.68
C GLN A 146 7.89 -0.95 -30.04
N TYR A 147 7.06 -0.97 -31.08
CA TYR A 147 6.34 -2.17 -31.49
C TYR A 147 7.15 -3.01 -32.47
N ASN A 148 7.09 -4.32 -32.31
CA ASN A 148 7.72 -5.30 -33.19
C ASN A 148 6.82 -5.56 -34.39
N GLN A 149 7.23 -5.07 -35.57
CA GLN A 149 6.47 -5.23 -36.82
C GLN A 149 6.79 -6.54 -37.55
N GLY A 150 7.60 -7.41 -36.93
CA GLY A 150 8.08 -8.65 -37.50
C GLY A 150 9.23 -8.48 -38.50
N SER A 151 9.84 -9.60 -38.90
CA SER A 151 10.98 -9.61 -39.84
C SER A 151 12.13 -8.68 -39.42
N ASN A 152 12.37 -8.56 -38.11
CA ASN A 152 13.35 -7.66 -37.49
C ASN A 152 13.11 -6.17 -37.78
N VAL A 153 11.87 -5.78 -38.06
CA VAL A 153 11.46 -4.38 -38.26
C VAL A 153 10.78 -3.86 -37.00
N TRP A 154 11.22 -2.71 -36.51
CA TRP A 154 10.67 -2.04 -35.34
C TRP A 154 9.95 -0.76 -35.74
N SER A 155 8.85 -0.43 -35.06
CA SER A 155 8.12 0.82 -35.30
C SER A 155 9.00 2.04 -35.01
N VAL A 156 8.54 3.21 -35.44
CA VAL A 156 9.06 4.46 -34.88
C VAL A 156 8.77 4.47 -33.37
N PRO A 157 9.71 4.89 -32.51
CA PRO A 157 9.48 4.96 -31.07
C PRO A 157 8.31 5.89 -30.72
N LYS A 158 7.39 5.42 -29.86
CA LYS A 158 6.31 6.22 -29.29
C LYS A 158 6.75 6.71 -27.90
N HIS A 159 6.70 8.02 -27.70
CA HIS A 159 7.18 8.67 -26.48
C HIS A 159 6.00 9.10 -25.60
N PHE A 160 6.11 8.85 -24.30
CA PHE A 160 5.16 9.29 -23.28
C PHE A 160 5.89 10.20 -22.28
N PRO A 161 5.54 11.51 -22.22
CA PRO A 161 6.23 12.46 -21.35
C PRO A 161 5.76 12.30 -19.91
N ILE A 162 6.49 11.48 -19.13
CA ILE A 162 6.24 11.25 -17.71
C ILE A 162 7.48 11.71 -16.91
N GLU A 163 7.40 12.93 -16.36
CA GLU A 163 8.56 13.63 -15.77
C GLU A 163 8.82 13.28 -14.29
N ASP A 164 7.81 12.82 -13.56
CA ASP A 164 7.87 12.45 -12.14
C ASP A 164 7.93 10.93 -11.92
N ALA A 165 8.34 10.18 -12.95
CA ALA A 165 8.64 8.76 -12.83
C ALA A 165 9.97 8.49 -12.10
N GLN A 166 10.02 7.38 -11.36
CA GLN A 166 11.22 6.97 -10.63
C GLN A 166 12.23 6.36 -11.60
N VAL A 167 13.48 6.79 -11.49
CA VAL A 167 14.61 6.25 -12.27
C VAL A 167 15.28 5.17 -11.44
N VAL A 168 14.59 4.05 -11.25
CA VAL A 168 15.05 2.88 -10.49
C VAL A 168 14.85 1.59 -11.28
N PRO A 169 15.64 0.54 -11.04
CA PRO A 169 15.33 -0.79 -11.55
C PRO A 169 13.94 -1.24 -11.05
N ASN A 170 13.23 -2.06 -11.82
CA ASN A 170 11.89 -2.59 -11.50
C ASN A 170 10.80 -1.51 -11.39
N ALA A 171 10.96 -0.41 -12.12
CA ALA A 171 9.97 0.64 -12.24
C ALA A 171 8.88 0.31 -13.27
N LEU A 172 9.13 -0.62 -14.21
CA LEU A 172 8.18 -1.06 -15.22
C LEU A 172 7.61 -2.44 -14.87
N ALA A 173 6.32 -2.62 -15.16
CA ALA A 173 5.65 -3.91 -15.08
C ALA A 173 4.58 -4.02 -16.19
N THR A 174 4.18 -5.25 -16.50
CA THR A 174 3.14 -5.53 -17.49
C THR A 174 2.17 -6.57 -16.97
N GLY A 175 0.89 -6.47 -17.33
CA GLY A 175 -0.15 -7.42 -16.95
C GLY A 175 -1.55 -6.83 -17.10
N ASP A 176 -2.57 -7.66 -17.05
CA ASP A 176 -3.98 -7.25 -17.11
C ASP A 176 -4.44 -6.71 -15.73
N LEU A 177 -4.24 -5.42 -15.51
CA LEU A 177 -4.57 -4.76 -14.24
C LEU A 177 -6.03 -4.31 -14.19
N ASN A 178 -6.69 -4.25 -15.34
CA ASN A 178 -8.05 -3.75 -15.48
C ASN A 178 -9.12 -4.84 -15.74
N GLY A 179 -8.69 -6.11 -15.85
CA GLY A 179 -9.54 -7.30 -15.96
C GLY A 179 -10.18 -7.51 -17.34
N ASP A 180 -9.67 -6.88 -18.40
CA ASP A 180 -10.20 -6.99 -19.77
C ASP A 180 -9.52 -8.07 -20.63
N GLY A 181 -8.52 -8.75 -20.08
CA GLY A 181 -7.74 -9.78 -20.75
C GLY A 181 -6.65 -9.25 -21.67
N LEU A 182 -6.39 -7.93 -21.69
CA LEU A 182 -5.33 -7.31 -22.49
C LEU A 182 -4.14 -6.93 -21.60
N THR A 183 -2.93 -6.94 -22.17
CA THR A 183 -1.71 -6.63 -21.43
C THR A 183 -1.57 -5.11 -21.23
N ASP A 184 -1.67 -4.63 -20.00
CA ASP A 184 -1.40 -3.23 -19.67
C ASP A 184 0.09 -2.99 -19.37
N LEU A 185 0.51 -1.73 -19.47
CA LEU A 185 1.85 -1.26 -19.09
C LEU A 185 1.78 -0.35 -17.86
N LEU A 186 2.60 -0.64 -16.85
CA LEU A 186 2.74 0.16 -15.64
C LEU A 186 4.12 0.83 -15.57
N LEU A 187 4.15 2.07 -15.09
CA LEU A 187 5.38 2.78 -14.73
C LEU A 187 5.28 3.38 -13.32
N LEU A 188 6.28 3.09 -12.48
CA LEU A 188 6.38 3.58 -11.11
C LEU A 188 6.76 5.07 -11.06
N GLY A 189 5.83 5.89 -10.56
CA GLY A 189 6.03 7.30 -10.25
C GLY A 189 6.53 7.57 -8.84
N ASP A 190 6.88 8.83 -8.59
CA ASP A 190 7.29 9.31 -7.25
C ASP A 190 6.13 9.29 -6.25
N SER A 191 4.88 9.43 -6.74
CA SER A 191 3.67 9.50 -5.88
C SER A 191 2.45 8.75 -6.40
N CYS A 192 2.54 8.15 -7.58
CA CYS A 192 1.49 7.32 -8.18
C CYS A 192 2.12 6.34 -9.17
N LEU A 193 1.42 5.27 -9.52
CA LEU A 193 1.74 4.45 -10.68
C LEU A 193 1.04 5.04 -11.90
N TYR A 194 1.70 5.00 -13.05
CA TYR A 194 1.12 5.33 -14.33
C TYR A 194 0.67 4.04 -15.02
N LEU A 195 -0.63 3.88 -15.22
CA LEU A 195 -1.22 2.79 -15.98
C LEU A 195 -1.48 3.27 -17.41
N LEU A 196 -0.88 2.60 -18.38
CA LEU A 196 -1.18 2.74 -19.79
C LEU A 196 -1.93 1.47 -20.21
N ALA A 197 -3.26 1.53 -20.11
CA ALA A 197 -4.10 0.38 -20.42
C ALA A 197 -4.09 0.08 -21.93
N GLN A 198 -4.03 -1.20 -22.30
CA GLN A 198 -4.24 -1.57 -23.70
C GLN A 198 -5.74 -1.51 -24.00
N LYS A 199 -6.13 -0.74 -25.03
CA LYS A 199 -7.53 -0.59 -25.40
C LYS A 199 -7.99 -1.76 -26.29
N PRO A 200 -9.31 -1.94 -26.50
CA PRO A 200 -9.84 -2.92 -27.46
C PRO A 200 -9.41 -2.72 -28.92
N ASP A 201 -8.89 -1.54 -29.28
CA ASP A 201 -8.26 -1.27 -30.58
C ASP A 201 -6.76 -1.61 -30.61
N HIS A 202 -6.28 -2.26 -29.54
CA HIS A 202 -4.91 -2.64 -29.22
C HIS A 202 -3.88 -1.51 -29.21
N SER A 203 -4.33 -0.27 -29.03
CA SER A 203 -3.40 0.83 -28.73
C SER A 203 -3.36 1.12 -27.24
N LEU A 204 -2.19 1.51 -26.74
CA LEU A 204 -2.06 1.99 -25.36
C LEU A 204 -2.78 3.33 -25.18
N ALA A 205 -3.59 3.41 -24.12
CA ALA A 205 -4.27 4.62 -23.65
C ALA A 205 -3.28 5.69 -23.14
N GLU A 206 -3.81 6.88 -22.89
CA GLU A 206 -3.05 7.91 -22.16
C GLU A 206 -2.80 7.45 -20.71
N PRO A 207 -1.68 7.84 -20.08
CA PRO A 207 -1.35 7.39 -18.74
C PRO A 207 -2.39 7.83 -17.68
N GLU A 208 -2.97 6.85 -16.98
CA GLU A 208 -3.83 7.05 -15.81
C GLU A 208 -3.00 6.96 -14.52
N LYS A 209 -3.32 7.79 -13.52
CA LYS A 209 -2.64 7.79 -12.23
C LYS A 209 -3.35 6.89 -11.23
N ILE A 210 -2.67 5.84 -10.78
CA ILE A 210 -3.08 4.99 -9.67
C ILE A 210 -2.33 5.43 -8.41
N PRO A 211 -3.00 6.00 -7.39
CA PRO A 211 -2.32 6.42 -6.17
C PRO A 211 -1.80 5.22 -5.38
N PHE A 212 -0.71 5.43 -4.66
CA PHE A 212 -0.21 4.52 -3.64
C PHE A 212 0.18 5.29 -2.38
N SER A 213 0.27 4.61 -1.24
CA SER A 213 0.65 5.24 0.03
C SER A 213 2.17 5.19 0.27
N GLY A 214 2.74 6.12 1.06
CA GLY A 214 4.18 6.10 1.39
C GLY A 214 5.13 6.08 0.17
N ALA A 215 6.28 5.42 0.31
CA ALA A 215 7.26 5.25 -0.77
C ALA A 215 7.31 3.81 -1.28
N LEU A 216 7.60 3.65 -2.57
CA LEU A 216 7.73 2.37 -3.27
C LEU A 216 9.01 2.32 -4.10
N LYS A 217 9.46 1.10 -4.40
CA LYS A 217 10.67 0.80 -5.16
C LYS A 217 10.48 -0.23 -6.26
N SER A 218 9.35 -0.93 -6.28
CA SER A 218 9.02 -1.95 -7.29
C SER A 218 7.51 -2.20 -7.32
N CYS A 219 7.01 -2.59 -8.48
CA CYS A 219 5.65 -3.07 -8.70
C CYS A 219 5.67 -4.34 -9.57
N HIS A 220 4.78 -5.30 -9.30
CA HIS A 220 4.59 -6.52 -10.07
C HIS A 220 3.09 -6.80 -10.22
N VAL A 221 2.71 -7.45 -11.32
CA VAL A 221 1.33 -7.81 -11.64
C VAL A 221 1.26 -9.34 -11.79
N VAL A 222 0.47 -10.01 -10.93
CA VAL A 222 0.44 -11.48 -10.83
C VAL A 222 -0.82 -11.94 -10.09
N ASP A 223 -1.39 -13.08 -10.49
CA ASP A 223 -2.46 -13.73 -9.71
C ASP A 223 -1.87 -14.33 -8.43
N LEU A 224 -2.08 -13.65 -7.30
CA LEU A 224 -1.42 -13.99 -6.05
C LEU A 224 -2.31 -14.84 -5.14
N ASN A 225 -3.63 -14.80 -5.33
CA ASN A 225 -4.58 -15.57 -4.53
C ASN A 225 -5.24 -16.73 -5.30
N GLY A 226 -4.96 -16.86 -6.60
CA GLY A 226 -5.45 -17.92 -7.48
C GLY A 226 -6.91 -17.78 -7.88
N ASP A 227 -7.41 -16.54 -7.91
CA ASP A 227 -8.79 -16.26 -8.29
C ASP A 227 -8.98 -16.02 -9.80
N GLY A 228 -7.90 -16.17 -10.58
CA GLY A 228 -7.83 -15.99 -12.02
C GLY A 228 -7.65 -14.54 -12.47
N ARG A 229 -7.42 -13.61 -11.55
CA ARG A 229 -7.21 -12.18 -11.82
C ARG A 229 -5.82 -11.75 -11.41
N GLN A 230 -5.25 -10.77 -12.11
CA GLN A 230 -3.93 -10.29 -11.77
C GLN A 230 -3.98 -9.19 -10.71
N ASP A 231 -3.32 -9.44 -9.60
CA ASP A 231 -3.21 -8.52 -8.46
C ASP A 231 -1.97 -7.62 -8.60
N LEU A 232 -2.01 -6.49 -7.89
CA LEU A 232 -0.87 -5.58 -7.83
C LEU A 232 -0.06 -5.81 -6.57
N VAL A 233 1.19 -6.24 -6.72
CA VAL A 233 2.17 -6.35 -5.64
C VAL A 233 3.11 -5.14 -5.66
N LEU A 234 3.26 -4.49 -4.53
CA LEU A 234 4.05 -3.28 -4.34
C LEU A 234 5.11 -3.50 -3.26
N ALA A 235 6.34 -3.10 -3.54
CA ALA A 235 7.46 -3.32 -2.63
C ALA A 235 8.21 -2.03 -2.25
N ASN A 236 8.61 -1.95 -0.99
CA ASN A 236 9.59 -1.01 -0.47
C ASN A 236 10.57 -1.73 0.45
N TRP A 237 11.73 -2.08 -0.11
CA TRP A 237 12.79 -2.90 0.49
C TRP A 237 13.21 -2.48 1.91
N ASP A 238 13.28 -1.17 2.16
CA ASP A 238 13.79 -0.61 3.42
C ASP A 238 12.71 -0.47 4.51
N SER A 239 11.44 -0.76 4.19
CA SER A 239 10.32 -0.64 5.11
C SER A 239 10.23 -1.84 6.07
N PRO A 240 9.80 -1.65 7.34
CA PRO A 240 9.42 -2.75 8.23
C PRO A 240 8.09 -3.42 7.84
N ASN A 241 7.44 -2.94 6.78
CA ASN A 241 6.32 -3.59 6.09
C ASN A 241 6.60 -3.46 4.58
N PRO A 242 7.51 -4.28 4.03
CA PRO A 242 8.05 -4.06 2.70
C PRO A 242 7.08 -4.42 1.60
N LEU A 243 6.21 -5.43 1.79
CA LEU A 243 5.26 -5.86 0.77
C LEU A 243 3.85 -5.35 1.04
N ARG A 244 3.18 -4.99 -0.05
CA ARG A 244 1.77 -4.59 -0.06
C ARG A 244 1.09 -5.17 -1.27
N VAL A 245 -0.18 -5.49 -1.13
CA VAL A 245 -1.00 -6.05 -2.20
C VAL A 245 -2.25 -5.22 -2.37
N ARG A 246 -2.66 -5.01 -3.62
CA ARG A 246 -4.01 -4.55 -3.97
C ARG A 246 -4.66 -5.63 -4.82
N TRP A 247 -5.68 -6.26 -4.25
CA TRP A 247 -6.44 -7.31 -4.94
C TRP A 247 -7.23 -6.74 -6.11
N GLN A 248 -7.20 -7.40 -7.27
CA GLN A 248 -8.11 -7.10 -8.36
C GLN A 248 -9.45 -7.78 -8.11
N ASN A 249 -10.53 -7.01 -8.11
CA ASN A 249 -11.88 -7.56 -7.93
C ASN A 249 -12.45 -8.11 -9.23
N ALA A 250 -13.58 -8.83 -9.16
CA ALA A 250 -14.26 -9.40 -10.32
C ALA A 250 -14.73 -8.38 -11.38
N GLY A 251 -14.70 -7.08 -11.07
CA GLY A 251 -14.98 -6.00 -12.00
C GLY A 251 -13.72 -5.35 -12.57
N GLY A 252 -12.55 -5.96 -12.39
CA GLY A 252 -11.29 -5.48 -12.96
C GLY A 252 -10.69 -4.26 -12.24
N ARG A 253 -11.05 -4.03 -10.98
CA ARG A 253 -10.57 -2.86 -10.22
C ARG A 253 -9.76 -3.26 -9.00
N LEU A 254 -8.72 -2.49 -8.72
CA LEU A 254 -7.87 -2.66 -7.55
C LEU A 254 -8.53 -2.18 -6.26
N GLY A 255 -8.59 -3.04 -5.25
CA GLY A 255 -8.99 -2.71 -3.90
C GLY A 255 -7.98 -1.82 -3.14
N PRO A 256 -8.19 -1.59 -1.83
CA PRO A 256 -7.24 -0.87 -0.98
C PRO A 256 -5.93 -1.64 -0.82
N GLU A 257 -4.86 -0.94 -0.41
CA GLU A 257 -3.58 -1.54 -0.05
C GLU A 257 -3.70 -2.34 1.25
N ILE A 258 -3.21 -3.57 1.20
CA ILE A 258 -3.02 -4.46 2.33
C ILE A 258 -1.54 -4.64 2.58
N TYR A 259 -1.10 -4.33 3.79
CA TYR A 259 0.30 -4.40 4.19
C TYR A 259 0.62 -5.73 4.86
N PHE A 260 1.76 -6.29 4.50
CA PHE A 260 2.32 -7.47 5.17
C PHE A 260 3.52 -7.09 6.02
N THR A 261 3.43 -7.40 7.31
CA THR A 261 4.51 -7.13 8.27
C THR A 261 5.57 -8.21 8.19
N MET A 262 6.79 -7.82 7.85
CA MET A 262 7.98 -8.67 7.84
C MET A 262 9.24 -7.81 7.94
N PRO A 263 10.41 -8.39 8.28
CA PRO A 263 11.67 -7.65 8.24
C PRO A 263 11.95 -7.05 6.86
N PRO A 264 12.70 -5.93 6.77
CA PRO A 264 13.17 -5.39 5.51
C PRO A 264 13.82 -6.46 4.61
N ILE A 265 13.52 -6.38 3.32
CA ILE A 265 13.97 -7.35 2.31
C ILE A 265 14.91 -6.67 1.32
N ARG A 266 15.75 -7.44 0.67
CA ARG A 266 16.68 -6.95 -0.37
C ARG A 266 16.21 -7.26 -1.78
N SER A 267 15.65 -8.45 -1.94
CA SER A 267 15.05 -8.94 -3.18
C SER A 267 13.90 -9.86 -2.83
N TYR A 268 13.03 -10.06 -3.81
CA TYR A 268 11.91 -10.97 -3.80
C TYR A 268 11.64 -11.48 -5.20
N CYS A 269 10.98 -12.63 -5.27
CA CYS A 269 10.39 -13.18 -6.48
C CYS A 269 8.96 -13.59 -6.13
N VAL A 270 8.04 -13.39 -7.07
CA VAL A 270 6.63 -13.76 -6.94
C VAL A 270 6.23 -14.55 -8.19
N GLU A 271 5.94 -15.84 -8.02
CA GLU A 271 5.59 -16.74 -9.12
C GLU A 271 4.83 -17.95 -8.57
N ASP A 272 3.97 -18.56 -9.38
CA ASP A 272 3.31 -19.85 -9.09
C ASP A 272 4.33 -20.98 -9.26
N LEU A 273 5.05 -21.32 -8.18
CA LEU A 273 6.18 -22.24 -8.24
C LEU A 273 5.72 -23.70 -8.35
N ASP A 274 4.53 -24.01 -7.87
CA ASP A 274 3.98 -25.37 -7.88
C ASP A 274 2.87 -25.62 -8.92
N LEU A 275 2.54 -24.61 -9.71
CA LEU A 275 1.49 -24.60 -10.73
C LEU A 275 0.09 -24.90 -10.13
N ASP A 276 -0.15 -24.47 -8.89
CA ASP A 276 -1.46 -24.61 -8.23
C ASP A 276 -2.43 -23.45 -8.53
N GLY A 277 -1.97 -22.46 -9.30
CA GLY A 277 -2.69 -21.25 -9.67
C GLY A 277 -2.47 -20.09 -8.70
N ARG A 278 -1.76 -20.29 -7.59
CA ARG A 278 -1.48 -19.24 -6.60
C ARG A 278 0.00 -18.96 -6.53
N ALA A 279 0.39 -17.70 -6.69
CA ALA A 279 1.79 -17.36 -6.58
C ALA A 279 2.34 -17.52 -5.14
N GLU A 280 3.53 -18.11 -5.04
CA GLU A 280 4.38 -18.02 -3.87
C GLU A 280 5.21 -16.74 -3.88
N ILE A 281 5.65 -16.32 -2.69
CA ILE A 281 6.56 -15.21 -2.52
C ILE A 281 7.84 -15.73 -1.89
N VAL A 282 8.94 -15.63 -2.62
CA VAL A 282 10.30 -15.81 -2.08
C VAL A 282 10.85 -14.45 -1.70
N THR A 283 11.27 -14.27 -0.46
CA THR A 283 11.94 -13.02 -0.02
C THR A 283 13.35 -13.31 0.47
N ILE A 284 14.27 -12.37 0.25
CA ILE A 284 15.61 -12.40 0.82
C ILE A 284 15.73 -11.30 1.85
N ALA A 285 15.87 -11.67 3.12
CA ALA A 285 15.96 -10.72 4.22
C ALA A 285 17.20 -9.82 4.08
N GLN A 286 17.02 -8.51 4.22
CA GLN A 286 18.06 -7.52 3.98
C GLN A 286 19.27 -7.78 4.89
N ASN A 287 19.09 -8.03 6.19
CA ASN A 287 20.19 -8.15 7.13
C ASN A 287 20.90 -9.51 7.14
N SER A 288 20.14 -10.61 7.11
CA SER A 288 20.71 -11.96 7.22
C SER A 288 21.10 -12.56 5.87
N GLY A 289 20.52 -12.09 4.75
CA GLY A 289 20.67 -12.72 3.44
C GLY A 289 20.01 -14.10 3.35
N ARG A 290 19.13 -14.45 4.29
CA ARG A 290 18.35 -15.69 4.27
C ARG A 290 17.14 -15.53 3.38
N ALA A 291 16.88 -16.54 2.58
CA ALA A 291 15.67 -16.64 1.78
C ALA A 291 14.54 -17.29 2.59
N GLN A 292 13.31 -16.86 2.34
CA GLN A 292 12.10 -17.42 2.90
C GLN A 292 11.06 -17.59 1.80
N LEU A 293 10.56 -18.82 1.65
CA LEU A 293 9.41 -19.14 0.81
C LEU A 293 8.14 -19.00 1.64
N SER A 294 7.19 -18.20 1.17
CA SER A 294 5.91 -17.96 1.84
C SER A 294 4.75 -18.04 0.86
N ARG A 295 3.57 -18.41 1.38
CA ARG A 295 2.30 -18.33 0.64
C ARG A 295 1.35 -17.38 1.36
N ILE A 296 0.52 -16.66 0.61
CA ILE A 296 -0.57 -15.88 1.21
C ILE A 296 -1.73 -16.80 1.57
N VAL A 297 -2.18 -16.71 2.82
CA VAL A 297 -3.31 -17.48 3.34
C VAL A 297 -4.28 -16.57 4.08
N GLU A 298 -5.57 -16.91 4.02
CA GLU A 298 -6.60 -16.24 4.80
C GLU A 298 -6.77 -16.94 6.16
N LYS A 299 -6.80 -16.16 7.24
CA LYS A 299 -7.03 -16.65 8.60
C LYS A 299 -8.05 -15.81 9.35
N PRO A 300 -8.77 -16.39 10.33
CA PRO A 300 -9.69 -15.63 11.17
C PRO A 300 -8.95 -14.55 11.94
N ALA A 301 -9.53 -13.35 11.98
CA ALA A 301 -8.96 -12.22 12.72
C ALA A 301 -8.72 -12.58 14.20
N GLU A 302 -7.51 -12.30 14.69
CA GLU A 302 -7.12 -12.62 16.06
C GLU A 302 -7.92 -11.84 17.11
N ALA A 303 -8.18 -12.45 18.27
CA ALA A 303 -8.86 -11.77 19.37
C ALA A 303 -7.99 -10.67 20.01
N ILE A 304 -8.59 -9.48 20.17
CA ILE A 304 -7.95 -8.37 20.89
C ILE A 304 -8.54 -8.25 22.30
N SER A 305 -9.83 -7.93 22.41
CA SER A 305 -10.58 -7.84 23.67
C SER A 305 -12.07 -7.97 23.41
N GLY A 306 -12.78 -8.73 24.26
CA GLY A 306 -14.23 -8.92 24.15
C GLY A 306 -14.67 -9.36 22.75
N ARG A 307 -15.51 -8.57 22.08
CA ARG A 307 -15.98 -8.81 20.71
C ARG A 307 -14.96 -8.40 19.63
N PHE A 308 -13.98 -7.57 19.96
CA PHE A 308 -13.03 -7.04 18.99
C PHE A 308 -12.02 -8.10 18.55
N ARG A 309 -11.87 -8.21 17.23
CA ARG A 309 -10.83 -8.96 16.54
C ARG A 309 -9.96 -7.99 15.74
N LYS A 310 -8.70 -8.32 15.49
CA LYS A 310 -7.83 -7.52 14.62
C LYS A 310 -8.11 -7.90 13.18
N GLY A 311 -9.09 -7.27 12.54
CA GLY A 311 -9.35 -7.47 11.12
C GLY A 311 -8.25 -6.89 10.23
N GLN A 312 -8.43 -7.04 8.92
CA GLN A 312 -7.42 -6.59 7.96
C GLN A 312 -7.38 -5.07 7.87
N PHE A 313 -6.25 -4.45 8.25
CA PHE A 313 -6.03 -3.02 8.06
C PHE A 313 -5.97 -2.72 6.56
N GLN A 314 -6.81 -1.79 6.11
CA GLN A 314 -6.98 -1.42 4.70
C GLN A 314 -6.64 0.05 4.54
N VAL A 315 -5.79 0.36 3.55
CA VAL A 315 -5.38 1.72 3.22
C VAL A 315 -5.84 2.05 1.80
N LEU A 316 -6.73 3.01 1.67
CA LEU A 316 -7.12 3.61 0.40
C LEU A 316 -6.22 4.82 0.13
N PRO A 317 -5.20 4.70 -0.73
CA PRO A 317 -4.32 5.81 -1.07
C PRO A 317 -5.09 6.86 -1.90
N LEU A 318 -4.77 8.13 -1.69
CA LEU A 318 -5.34 9.26 -2.42
C LEU A 318 -4.26 9.93 -3.28
N LEU A 319 -4.67 10.61 -4.35
CA LEU A 319 -3.73 11.40 -5.15
C LEU A 319 -3.12 12.51 -4.30
N LYS A 320 -1.82 12.73 -4.45
CA LYS A 320 -1.11 13.79 -3.73
C LYS A 320 -1.74 15.14 -4.04
N THR A 321 -1.97 15.94 -3.00
CA THR A 321 -2.50 17.29 -3.13
C THR A 321 -1.49 18.35 -2.70
N SER A 322 -1.55 19.52 -3.33
CA SER A 322 -0.81 20.72 -2.92
C SER A 322 -1.46 21.48 -1.76
N LYS A 323 -2.71 21.14 -1.44
CA LYS A 323 -3.54 21.86 -0.47
C LYS A 323 -3.23 21.40 0.96
N ALA A 324 -3.30 22.35 1.90
CA ALA A 324 -3.05 22.09 3.32
C ALA A 324 -4.13 21.24 3.99
N SER A 325 -5.34 21.19 3.40
CA SER A 325 -6.47 20.40 3.87
C SER A 325 -7.21 19.79 2.69
N ARG A 326 -7.86 18.66 2.96
CA ARG A 326 -8.74 17.93 2.06
C ARG A 326 -10.02 17.60 2.80
N GLY A 327 -11.16 17.92 2.20
CA GLY A 327 -12.43 17.44 2.72
C GLY A 327 -12.60 15.92 2.51
N ALA A 328 -12.84 15.18 3.58
CA ALA A 328 -13.25 13.78 3.54
C ALA A 328 -14.23 13.49 4.68
N CYS A 329 -15.23 12.64 4.46
CA CYS A 329 -16.16 12.24 5.51
C CYS A 329 -16.82 10.90 5.20
N TRP A 330 -17.36 10.27 6.25
CA TRP A 330 -18.24 9.12 6.14
C TRP A 330 -19.69 9.56 6.36
N GLY A 331 -20.60 9.15 5.50
CA GLY A 331 -22.02 9.50 5.61
C GLY A 331 -22.86 8.74 4.60
N ASP A 332 -24.06 8.31 5.01
CA ASP A 332 -25.02 7.65 4.12
C ASP A 332 -25.59 8.69 3.15
N VAL A 333 -25.19 8.64 1.88
CA VAL A 333 -25.64 9.60 0.86
C VAL A 333 -26.71 9.03 -0.05
N ASN A 334 -26.89 7.72 -0.07
CA ASN A 334 -27.86 7.03 -0.93
C ASN A 334 -29.11 6.53 -0.16
N SER A 335 -29.17 6.77 1.16
CA SER A 335 -30.24 6.36 2.09
C SER A 335 -30.41 4.85 2.25
N ASP A 336 -29.36 4.06 2.10
CA ASP A 336 -29.40 2.61 2.31
C ASP A 336 -29.12 2.20 3.78
N GLY A 337 -28.79 3.17 4.63
CA GLY A 337 -28.47 2.97 6.05
C GLY A 337 -27.02 2.57 6.31
N LEU A 338 -26.15 2.56 5.30
CA LEU A 338 -24.73 2.31 5.40
C LEU A 338 -23.94 3.61 5.11
N PRO A 339 -22.93 3.95 5.92
CA PRO A 339 -22.14 5.15 5.66
C PRO A 339 -21.23 4.98 4.43
N ASP A 340 -21.37 5.85 3.44
CA ASP A 340 -20.50 5.92 2.27
C ASP A 340 -19.27 6.80 2.56
N LEU A 341 -18.19 6.62 1.78
CA LEU A 341 -17.00 7.48 1.89
C LEU A 341 -16.99 8.54 0.79
N LEU A 342 -16.85 9.80 1.21
CA LEU A 342 -16.71 10.96 0.33
C LEU A 342 -15.33 11.56 0.49
N VAL A 343 -14.64 11.80 -0.63
CA VAL A 343 -13.30 12.39 -0.65
C VAL A 343 -13.22 13.47 -1.73
N ALA A 344 -12.88 14.70 -1.34
CA ALA A 344 -12.60 15.77 -2.29
C ALA A 344 -11.20 15.60 -2.90
N GLU A 345 -11.06 15.92 -4.18
CA GLU A 345 -9.79 16.12 -4.90
C GLU A 345 -9.63 17.62 -5.16
N PRO A 346 -9.02 18.36 -4.21
CA PRO A 346 -9.15 19.82 -4.17
C PRO A 346 -8.33 20.52 -5.26
N ASP A 347 -7.31 19.87 -5.83
CA ASP A 347 -6.55 20.43 -6.95
C ASP A 347 -7.30 20.31 -8.29
N SER A 348 -8.06 19.23 -8.49
CA SER A 348 -8.81 18.98 -9.73
C SER A 348 -10.27 19.43 -9.69
N GLY A 349 -10.79 19.79 -8.51
CA GLY A 349 -12.19 20.18 -8.33
C GLY A 349 -13.13 18.99 -8.55
N GLN A 350 -12.78 17.82 -8.02
CA GLN A 350 -13.61 16.62 -8.09
C GLN A 350 -14.00 16.11 -6.71
N LEU A 351 -15.14 15.43 -6.62
CA LEU A 351 -15.60 14.70 -5.46
C LEU A 351 -15.66 13.22 -5.83
N ALA A 352 -14.85 12.40 -5.18
CA ALA A 352 -14.91 10.96 -5.23
C ALA A 352 -15.96 10.46 -4.24
N VAL A 353 -16.93 9.68 -4.73
CA VAL A 353 -17.93 8.99 -3.91
C VAL A 353 -17.71 7.49 -4.00
N TYR A 354 -17.47 6.86 -2.85
CA TYR A 354 -17.30 5.42 -2.69
C TYR A 354 -18.50 4.87 -1.93
N LEU A 355 -19.41 4.21 -2.65
CA LEU A 355 -20.60 3.64 -2.02
C LEU A 355 -20.25 2.38 -1.23
N GLN A 356 -20.71 2.29 0.01
CA GLN A 356 -20.56 1.08 0.79
C GLN A 356 -21.45 -0.03 0.24
N GLN A 357 -20.93 -1.24 0.16
CA GLN A 357 -21.69 -2.44 -0.17
C GLN A 357 -22.18 -3.12 1.11
N LYS A 358 -23.16 -4.00 0.97
CA LYS A 358 -23.78 -4.72 2.10
C LYS A 358 -22.80 -5.59 2.90
N ASP A 359 -21.69 -5.98 2.31
CA ASP A 359 -20.61 -6.74 2.96
C ASP A 359 -19.57 -5.84 3.66
N GLY A 360 -19.74 -4.52 3.60
CA GLY A 360 -18.83 -3.52 4.16
C GLY A 360 -17.67 -3.12 3.25
N SER A 361 -17.54 -3.71 2.07
CA SER A 361 -16.58 -3.27 1.05
C SER A 361 -17.01 -1.93 0.45
N LEU A 362 -16.06 -1.17 -0.09
CA LEU A 362 -16.34 0.05 -0.84
C LEU A 362 -16.39 -0.28 -2.34
N ALA A 363 -17.49 0.11 -2.99
CA ALA A 363 -17.53 0.17 -4.44
C ALA A 363 -16.49 1.18 -4.94
N ALA A 364 -16.06 0.96 -6.17
CA ALA A 364 -15.07 1.83 -6.77
C ALA A 364 -15.61 3.26 -6.98
N ALA A 365 -14.70 4.21 -6.86
CA ALA A 365 -15.01 5.62 -6.84
C ALA A 365 -15.78 6.04 -8.09
N ARG A 366 -16.78 6.89 -7.89
CA ARG A 366 -17.35 7.70 -8.96
C ARG A 366 -16.94 9.15 -8.75
N MET A 367 -16.31 9.72 -9.78
CA MET A 367 -15.82 11.10 -9.75
C MET A 367 -16.89 12.06 -10.26
N PHE A 368 -17.18 13.10 -9.50
CA PHE A 368 -18.13 14.15 -9.88
C PHE A 368 -17.48 15.52 -9.81
N PRO A 369 -17.76 16.43 -10.76
CA PRO A 369 -17.29 17.81 -10.67
C PRO A 369 -17.82 18.52 -9.42
N THR A 370 -16.96 19.28 -8.76
CA THR A 370 -17.26 20.12 -7.60
C THR A 370 -16.40 21.38 -7.62
N PHE A 371 -16.43 22.16 -6.54
CA PHE A 371 -15.53 23.30 -6.37
C PHE A 371 -14.07 22.87 -6.23
N THR A 372 -13.17 23.73 -6.70
CA THR A 372 -11.74 23.61 -6.37
C THR A 372 -11.49 23.92 -4.90
N GLY A 373 -10.42 23.40 -4.31
CA GLY A 373 -10.02 23.76 -2.94
C GLY A 373 -11.00 23.35 -1.84
N VAL A 374 -11.80 22.28 -2.05
CA VAL A 374 -12.73 21.77 -1.01
C VAL A 374 -11.95 21.22 0.18
N SER A 375 -12.10 21.87 1.33
CA SER A 375 -11.33 21.63 2.55
C SER A 375 -12.15 20.98 3.67
N SER A 376 -13.48 20.95 3.56
CA SER A 376 -14.37 20.30 4.51
C SER A 376 -15.66 19.84 3.82
N ILE A 377 -16.19 18.70 4.27
CA ILE A 377 -17.45 18.11 3.80
C ILE A 377 -18.34 17.86 5.01
N GLY A 378 -19.62 18.21 4.92
CA GLY A 378 -20.64 17.83 5.89
C GLY A 378 -21.77 17.06 5.20
N VAL A 379 -22.34 16.05 5.85
CA VAL A 379 -23.47 15.28 5.32
C VAL A 379 -24.60 15.28 6.35
N ALA A 380 -25.79 15.68 5.93
CA ALA A 380 -26.99 15.63 6.77
C ALA A 380 -28.26 15.66 5.89
N ASP A 381 -29.29 14.93 6.31
CA ASP A 381 -30.67 15.06 5.79
C ASP A 381 -31.25 16.43 6.20
N TRP A 382 -30.85 17.49 5.48
CA TRP A 382 -31.02 18.89 5.86
C TRP A 382 -32.48 19.32 5.77
N ASP A 383 -33.20 18.79 4.78
CA ASP A 383 -34.61 19.07 4.58
C ASP A 383 -35.55 18.02 5.20
N GLY A 384 -35.02 16.94 5.78
CA GLY A 384 -35.79 15.90 6.46
C GLY A 384 -36.58 14.99 5.51
N ASN A 385 -36.18 14.88 4.25
CA ASN A 385 -36.86 14.09 3.22
C ASN A 385 -36.31 12.66 3.09
N GLY A 386 -35.20 12.34 3.78
CA GLY A 386 -34.51 11.05 3.71
C GLY A 386 -33.11 11.19 3.08
N PRO A 387 -33.00 11.37 1.75
CA PRO A 387 -31.74 11.65 1.08
C PRO A 387 -30.92 12.76 1.73
N ALA A 388 -29.69 12.43 2.14
CA ALA A 388 -28.80 13.41 2.76
C ALA A 388 -28.25 14.42 1.75
N GLU A 389 -28.20 15.69 2.16
CA GLU A 389 -27.45 16.72 1.47
C GLU A 389 -25.96 16.66 1.81
N ILE A 390 -25.14 16.97 0.80
CA ILE A 390 -23.69 17.05 0.88
C ILE A 390 -23.29 18.53 0.81
N PHE A 391 -22.72 19.04 1.90
CA PHE A 391 -22.19 20.39 2.01
C PHE A 391 -20.69 20.40 1.75
N LEU A 392 -20.24 21.32 0.91
CA LEU A 392 -18.86 21.40 0.43
C LEU A 392 -18.31 22.80 0.70
N LEU A 393 -17.37 22.93 1.64
CA LEU A 393 -16.66 24.18 1.90
C LEU A 393 -15.45 24.29 0.98
N SER A 394 -15.45 25.26 0.07
CA SER A 394 -14.29 25.61 -0.75
C SER A 394 -13.55 26.80 -0.15
N SER A 395 -12.28 26.58 0.21
CA SER A 395 -11.42 27.66 0.70
C SER A 395 -10.88 28.54 -0.43
N ASP A 396 -10.70 27.98 -1.63
CA ASP A 396 -10.19 28.69 -2.80
C ASP A 396 -11.28 29.56 -3.44
N GLU A 397 -12.48 28.99 -3.61
CA GLU A 397 -13.64 29.71 -4.17
C GLU A 397 -14.40 30.52 -3.10
N ARG A 398 -14.04 30.36 -1.82
CA ARG A 398 -14.57 31.15 -0.69
C ARG A 398 -16.09 31.05 -0.57
N GLN A 399 -16.63 29.85 -0.73
CA GLN A 399 -18.07 29.58 -0.67
C GLN A 399 -18.38 28.19 -0.11
N VAL A 400 -19.63 28.01 0.31
CA VAL A 400 -20.18 26.69 0.63
C VAL A 400 -21.15 26.31 -0.47
N GLY A 401 -21.07 25.07 -0.95
CA GLY A 401 -22.03 24.49 -1.89
C GLY A 401 -22.85 23.41 -1.23
N VAL A 402 -24.05 23.18 -1.76
CA VAL A 402 -24.89 22.05 -1.41
C VAL A 402 -25.22 21.25 -2.66
N THR A 403 -25.15 19.93 -2.54
CA THR A 403 -25.57 18.97 -3.57
C THR A 403 -26.16 17.73 -2.90
N ARG A 404 -26.57 16.74 -3.69
CA ARG A 404 -27.08 15.46 -3.21
C ARG A 404 -26.71 14.35 -4.18
N TYR A 405 -26.68 13.11 -3.68
CA TYR A 405 -26.61 11.92 -4.51
C TYR A 405 -28.03 11.57 -4.98
N ASP A 406 -28.27 11.61 -6.29
CA ASP A 406 -29.61 11.33 -6.86
C ASP A 406 -29.87 9.83 -7.03
N GLU A 407 -31.13 9.45 -7.23
CA GLU A 407 -31.55 8.04 -7.43
C GLU A 407 -30.93 7.37 -8.68
N LYS A 408 -30.39 8.16 -9.62
CA LYS A 408 -29.65 7.67 -10.80
C LYS A 408 -28.14 7.54 -10.50
N GLY A 409 -27.77 7.76 -9.25
CA GLY A 409 -26.42 7.76 -8.74
C GLY A 409 -25.55 8.90 -9.22
N ARG A 410 -26.11 10.07 -9.52
CA ARG A 410 -25.33 11.25 -9.91
C ARG A 410 -25.25 12.26 -8.77
N VAL A 411 -24.12 12.95 -8.71
CA VAL A 411 -23.97 14.19 -7.95
C VAL A 411 -23.95 15.34 -8.94
N ALA A 412 -24.92 16.24 -8.84
CA ALA A 412 -24.93 17.46 -9.64
C ALA A 412 -23.85 18.43 -9.14
N PHE A 413 -23.41 19.35 -10.00
CA PHE A 413 -22.50 20.41 -9.56
C PHE A 413 -23.12 21.18 -8.39
N PRO A 414 -22.36 21.49 -7.32
CA PRO A 414 -22.93 22.08 -6.11
C PRO A 414 -23.60 23.43 -6.38
N THR A 415 -24.79 23.61 -5.80
CA THR A 415 -25.46 24.92 -5.80
C THR A 415 -24.88 25.77 -4.68
N PRO A 416 -24.41 27.00 -4.96
CA PRO A 416 -23.88 27.87 -3.92
C PRO A 416 -24.91 28.20 -2.84
N VAL A 417 -24.52 28.04 -1.58
CA VAL A 417 -25.27 28.53 -0.43
C VAL A 417 -24.92 30.00 -0.23
N THR A 418 -25.85 30.89 -0.57
CA THR A 418 -25.62 32.34 -0.49
C THR A 418 -25.38 32.78 0.94
N VAL A 419 -24.17 33.25 1.23
CA VAL A 419 -23.78 33.79 2.53
C VAL A 419 -23.05 35.11 2.35
N ASP A 420 -23.28 36.05 3.26
CA ASP A 420 -22.64 37.37 3.23
C ASP A 420 -21.29 37.31 3.97
N GLY A 421 -20.20 37.16 3.20
CA GLY A 421 -18.83 37.04 3.69
C GLY A 421 -18.14 35.75 3.24
N LYS A 422 -16.90 35.53 3.70
CA LYS A 422 -16.08 34.35 3.41
C LYS A 422 -16.34 33.26 4.45
N PRO A 423 -16.88 32.08 4.10
CA PRO A 423 -17.00 30.97 5.02
C PRO A 423 -15.63 30.36 5.34
N LEU A 424 -15.44 29.96 6.60
CA LEU A 424 -14.17 29.46 7.15
C LEU A 424 -14.27 28.05 7.72
N ALA A 425 -15.44 27.69 8.26
CA ALA A 425 -15.72 26.36 8.81
C ALA A 425 -17.20 26.06 8.67
N ILE A 426 -17.53 24.78 8.53
CA ILE A 426 -18.90 24.29 8.43
C ILE A 426 -19.13 23.13 9.40
N ALA A 427 -20.37 22.97 9.85
CA ALA A 427 -20.89 21.77 10.49
C ALA A 427 -22.36 21.61 10.09
N ALA A 428 -22.81 20.36 9.91
CA ALA A 428 -24.20 20.07 9.59
C ALA A 428 -24.78 19.13 10.66
N GLY A 429 -25.92 19.50 11.24
CA GLY A 429 -26.52 18.71 12.31
C GLY A 429 -27.71 19.40 12.97
N ARG A 430 -28.36 18.70 13.92
CA ARG A 430 -29.53 19.21 14.63
C ARG A 430 -29.09 20.12 15.79
N LEU A 431 -29.77 21.25 15.94
CA LEU A 431 -29.56 22.24 17.02
C LEU A 431 -30.66 22.19 18.10
N SER A 432 -31.60 21.26 17.98
CA SER A 432 -32.54 20.89 19.04
C SER A 432 -33.27 19.61 18.64
N ASP A 433 -33.80 18.92 19.64
CA ASP A 433 -34.59 17.70 19.43
C ASP A 433 -35.84 17.98 18.59
N GLY A 434 -36.11 17.07 17.64
CA GLY A 434 -37.28 17.17 16.75
C GLY A 434 -37.17 18.19 15.63
N GLN A 435 -36.15 19.07 15.61
CA GLN A 435 -35.90 19.98 14.48
C GLN A 435 -35.08 19.31 13.38
N LYS A 436 -35.31 19.74 12.13
CA LYS A 436 -34.46 19.38 10.99
C LYS A 436 -33.03 19.86 11.22
N PRO A 437 -32.00 19.18 10.68
CA PRO A 437 -30.63 19.68 10.71
C PRO A 437 -30.52 21.10 10.13
N ALA A 438 -29.48 21.81 10.56
CA ALA A 438 -29.09 23.10 10.02
C ALA A 438 -27.63 23.04 9.56
N LEU A 439 -27.30 23.89 8.59
CA LEU A 439 -25.93 24.19 8.21
C LEU A 439 -25.43 25.34 9.07
N VAL A 440 -24.43 25.06 9.90
CA VAL A 440 -23.75 26.04 10.76
C VAL A 440 -22.44 26.44 10.10
N MET A 441 -22.17 27.74 10.05
CA MET A 441 -20.99 28.31 9.39
C MET A 441 -20.34 29.37 10.27
N ILE A 442 -19.01 29.39 10.28
CA ILE A 442 -18.24 30.57 10.70
C ILE A 442 -17.87 31.36 9.45
N VAL A 443 -18.24 32.64 9.42
CA VAL A 443 -18.08 33.50 8.25
C VAL A 443 -17.30 34.76 8.63
N GLU A 444 -16.37 35.17 7.76
CA GLU A 444 -15.68 36.45 7.83
C GLU A 444 -16.37 37.50 6.96
N ARG A 445 -16.90 38.55 7.57
CA ARG A 445 -17.48 39.70 6.88
C ARG A 445 -16.84 40.98 7.43
N GLU A 446 -16.23 41.79 6.56
CA GLU A 446 -15.61 43.06 6.95
C GLU A 446 -14.64 42.94 8.15
N ASN A 447 -13.80 41.91 8.16
CA ASN A 447 -12.89 41.54 9.28
C ASN A 447 -13.58 41.18 10.61
N GLN A 448 -14.89 40.97 10.61
CA GLN A 448 -15.67 40.45 11.74
C GLN A 448 -16.00 38.97 11.51
N ARG A 449 -15.92 38.14 12.57
CA ARG A 449 -16.43 36.76 12.54
C ARG A 449 -17.92 36.76 12.88
N MET A 450 -18.68 35.97 12.15
CA MET A 450 -20.11 35.76 12.33
C MET A 450 -20.40 34.27 12.44
N LEU A 451 -21.23 33.87 13.39
CA LEU A 451 -21.91 32.58 13.36
C LEU A 451 -23.12 32.73 12.45
N VAL A 452 -23.23 31.88 11.43
CA VAL A 452 -24.37 31.88 10.50
C VAL A 452 -25.00 30.49 10.51
N ILE A 453 -26.29 30.43 10.80
CA ILE A 453 -27.09 29.21 10.81
C ILE A 453 -28.10 29.31 9.69
N ARG A 454 -28.12 28.29 8.83
CA ARG A 454 -29.03 28.21 7.69
C ARG A 454 -29.83 26.91 7.70
N THR A 455 -31.13 27.03 7.53
CA THR A 455 -32.07 25.91 7.40
C THR A 455 -32.43 25.66 5.93
N ALA A 456 -32.94 24.47 5.62
CA ALA A 456 -33.28 24.06 4.26
C ALA A 456 -34.36 24.94 3.59
N ASP A 457 -35.24 25.56 4.37
CA ASP A 457 -36.24 26.53 3.91
C ASP A 457 -35.67 27.95 3.71
N ASN A 458 -34.35 28.08 3.60
CA ASN A 458 -33.61 29.32 3.39
C ASN A 458 -33.71 30.36 4.51
N GLN A 459 -34.20 29.99 5.71
CA GLN A 459 -34.08 30.89 6.85
C GLN A 459 -32.61 30.98 7.26
N THR A 460 -32.17 32.20 7.53
CA THR A 460 -30.79 32.48 7.96
C THR A 460 -30.84 33.29 9.25
N ARG A 461 -30.09 32.83 10.25
CA ARG A 461 -29.82 33.57 11.49
C ARG A 461 -28.33 33.83 11.58
N SER A 462 -27.96 35.03 12.02
CA SER A 462 -26.57 35.43 12.12
C SER A 462 -26.31 36.07 13.48
N HIS A 463 -25.25 35.63 14.15
CA HIS A 463 -24.81 36.16 15.44
C HIS A 463 -23.40 36.73 15.30
N LYS A 464 -23.21 37.98 15.74
CA LYS A 464 -21.90 38.65 15.71
C LYS A 464 -21.01 38.02 16.77
N LEU A 465 -19.83 37.54 16.37
CA LEU A 465 -18.84 37.01 17.30
C LEU A 465 -17.86 38.10 17.74
N SER A 466 -17.14 37.83 18.82
CA SER A 466 -16.16 38.71 19.43
C SER A 466 -15.17 39.28 18.41
N GLU A 467 -14.83 40.56 18.56
CA GLU A 467 -13.82 41.21 17.73
C GLU A 467 -12.42 40.62 17.91
N SER A 468 -12.17 39.95 19.04
CA SER A 468 -10.92 39.23 19.30
C SER A 468 -10.79 37.92 18.53
N PHE A 469 -11.88 37.37 18.01
CA PHE A 469 -11.84 36.14 17.21
C PHE A 469 -11.32 36.46 15.80
N LYS A 470 -10.03 36.20 15.55
CA LYS A 470 -9.38 36.46 14.26
C LYS A 470 -8.77 35.22 13.61
N ALA A 471 -8.35 34.23 14.38
CA ALA A 471 -7.74 33.01 13.83
C ALA A 471 -8.73 32.17 13.01
N ASN A 472 -8.17 31.37 12.11
CA ASN A 472 -8.96 30.47 11.27
C ASN A 472 -9.24 29.18 12.05
N PRO A 473 -10.50 28.75 12.12
CA PRO A 473 -10.82 27.42 12.65
C PRO A 473 -10.18 26.33 11.80
N SER A 474 -9.80 25.25 12.46
CA SER A 474 -9.38 23.99 11.82
C SER A 474 -10.55 23.00 11.71
N SER A 475 -11.46 23.01 12.69
CA SER A 475 -12.63 22.14 12.71
C SER A 475 -13.76 22.79 13.53
N MET A 476 -14.99 22.36 13.25
CA MET A 476 -16.20 22.76 13.97
C MET A 476 -17.13 21.56 14.13
N THR A 477 -17.70 21.37 15.31
CA THR A 477 -18.65 20.28 15.59
C THR A 477 -19.81 20.74 16.46
N ILE A 478 -20.90 20.00 16.40
CA ILE A 478 -22.13 20.24 17.17
C ILE A 478 -22.19 19.23 18.32
N HIS A 479 -22.20 19.73 19.56
CA HIS A 479 -22.17 18.91 20.76
C HIS A 479 -22.73 19.68 21.96
N ASP A 480 -23.61 19.05 22.72
CA ASP A 480 -24.09 19.54 24.03
C ASP A 480 -22.94 19.43 25.06
N ALA A 481 -22.15 20.51 25.19
CA ALA A 481 -20.89 20.48 25.93
C ALA A 481 -21.11 20.65 27.43
N ASP A 482 -22.18 21.33 27.85
CA ASP A 482 -22.55 21.50 29.26
C ASP A 482 -23.63 20.51 29.74
N GLN A 483 -24.10 19.65 28.85
CA GLN A 483 -25.07 18.58 29.10
C GLN A 483 -26.44 19.09 29.55
N ASP A 484 -26.85 20.27 29.05
CA ASP A 484 -28.13 20.92 29.34
C ASP A 484 -29.29 20.49 28.41
N GLY A 485 -28.98 19.68 27.39
CA GLY A 485 -29.93 19.19 26.39
C GLY A 485 -30.02 20.07 25.13
N LEU A 486 -29.28 21.18 25.07
CA LEU A 486 -29.15 22.02 23.88
C LEU A 486 -27.77 21.82 23.24
N PRO A 487 -27.70 21.48 21.94
CA PRO A 487 -26.41 21.34 21.27
C PRO A 487 -25.66 22.67 21.15
N ASP A 488 -24.39 22.68 21.57
CA ASP A 488 -23.48 23.82 21.40
C ASP A 488 -22.65 23.68 20.12
N ILE A 489 -21.98 24.77 19.73
CA ILE A 489 -20.98 24.75 18.66
C ILE A 489 -19.58 24.79 19.26
N VAL A 490 -18.81 23.72 19.03
CA VAL A 490 -17.41 23.61 19.44
C VAL A 490 -16.53 23.98 18.25
N VAL A 491 -15.71 25.03 18.39
CA VAL A 491 -14.79 25.50 17.35
C VAL A 491 -13.35 25.31 17.80
N LEU A 492 -12.59 24.53 17.04
CA LEU A 492 -11.19 24.21 17.33
C LEU A 492 -10.25 25.05 16.48
N ILE A 493 -9.32 25.73 17.13
CA ILE A 493 -8.42 26.69 16.52
C ILE A 493 -6.97 26.31 16.87
N PRO A 494 -6.08 26.14 15.88
CA PRO A 494 -4.66 25.87 16.11
C PRO A 494 -4.02 26.90 17.04
N TYR A 495 -3.29 26.43 18.05
CA TYR A 495 -2.54 27.25 19.04
C TYR A 495 -3.36 28.24 19.89
N GLU A 496 -4.69 28.24 19.76
CA GLU A 496 -5.57 29.10 20.54
C GLU A 496 -6.44 28.30 21.51
N LYS A 497 -7.22 29.03 22.31
CA LYS A 497 -8.25 28.47 23.17
C LYS A 497 -9.38 27.87 22.35
N ILE A 498 -10.11 26.94 22.96
CA ILE A 498 -11.32 26.37 22.37
C ILE A 498 -12.44 27.39 22.52
N LYS A 499 -13.15 27.66 21.44
CA LYS A 499 -14.32 28.52 21.45
C LYS A 499 -15.57 27.65 21.49
N ILE A 500 -16.40 27.85 22.52
CA ILE A 500 -17.71 27.22 22.65
C ILE A 500 -18.75 28.31 22.42
N LEU A 501 -19.60 28.13 21.41
CA LEU A 501 -20.80 28.94 21.25
C LEU A 501 -21.91 28.15 21.93
N ARG A 502 -22.17 28.47 23.18
CA ARG A 502 -23.12 27.76 24.02
C ARG A 502 -24.54 28.18 23.70
N GLN A 503 -25.42 27.23 23.41
CA GLN A 503 -26.80 27.51 23.04
C GLN A 503 -27.65 27.83 24.28
N LYS A 504 -28.54 28.82 24.15
CA LYS A 504 -29.53 29.19 25.17
C LYS A 504 -30.94 28.73 24.76
N PRO A 505 -31.90 28.63 25.71
CA PRO A 505 -33.27 28.18 25.41
C PRO A 505 -34.00 28.96 24.31
N GLU A 506 -33.61 30.20 24.04
CA GLU A 506 -34.18 31.03 22.96
C GLU A 506 -33.48 30.84 21.60
N HIS A 507 -32.63 29.81 21.46
CA HIS A 507 -31.73 29.57 20.32
C HIS A 507 -30.75 30.72 20.03
N ASP A 508 -30.41 31.49 21.06
CA ASP A 508 -29.29 32.45 21.03
C ASP A 508 -28.00 31.77 21.50
N PHE A 509 -26.85 32.33 21.14
CA PHE A 509 -25.53 31.76 21.45
C PHE A 509 -24.71 32.72 22.31
N GLU A 510 -24.18 32.22 23.43
CA GLU A 510 -23.12 32.92 24.13
C GLU A 510 -21.74 32.39 23.75
N GLU A 511 -20.81 33.32 23.55
CA GLU A 511 -19.44 32.99 23.21
C GLU A 511 -18.60 32.79 24.47
N LEU A 512 -18.01 31.61 24.60
CA LEU A 512 -17.08 31.24 25.66
C LEU A 512 -15.71 30.94 25.06
N ASP A 513 -14.65 31.48 25.70
CA ASP A 513 -13.26 31.33 25.26
C ASP A 513 -12.44 30.60 26.33
N LEU A 514 -12.27 29.29 26.13
CA LEU A 514 -11.87 28.36 27.17
C LEU A 514 -10.49 27.74 26.88
N ALA A 515 -9.62 27.78 27.88
CA ALA A 515 -8.36 27.06 27.81
C ALA A 515 -8.64 25.55 27.82
N ALA A 516 -8.17 24.84 26.80
CA ALA A 516 -8.19 23.39 26.79
C ALA A 516 -7.40 22.85 28.00
N PRO A 517 -7.93 21.89 28.77
CA PRO A 517 -7.22 21.34 29.90
C PRO A 517 -5.91 20.70 29.46
N GLY A 518 -4.77 21.35 29.76
CA GLY A 518 -3.42 20.90 29.43
C GLY A 518 -2.68 21.77 28.39
N GLY A 519 -3.37 22.79 27.85
CA GLY A 519 -2.83 23.85 26.98
C GLY A 519 -3.38 23.82 25.55
N ALA A 520 -3.08 24.84 24.76
CA ALA A 520 -3.36 24.82 23.32
C ALA A 520 -2.42 23.88 22.57
N VAL A 521 -2.85 23.37 21.41
CA VAL A 521 -2.08 22.45 20.56
C VAL A 521 -2.14 22.91 19.10
N GLU A 522 -1.15 22.50 18.31
CA GLU A 522 -1.03 22.82 16.88
C GLU A 522 -2.18 22.23 16.05
N GLN A 523 -2.49 20.95 16.26
CA GLN A 523 -3.55 20.22 15.57
C GLN A 523 -4.60 19.81 16.60
N PRO A 524 -5.51 20.72 16.99
CA PRO A 524 -6.55 20.39 17.94
C PRO A 524 -7.51 19.39 17.31
N TRP A 525 -7.93 18.42 18.12
CA TRP A 525 -8.85 17.38 17.72
C TRP A 525 -9.90 17.21 18.82
N ALA A 526 -11.15 16.91 18.42
CA ALA A 526 -12.19 16.51 19.35
C ALA A 526 -13.11 15.43 18.78
N ALA A 527 -13.71 14.63 19.67
CA ALA A 527 -14.92 13.86 19.42
C ALA A 527 -15.71 13.72 20.71
N ARG A 528 -16.63 12.76 20.76
CA ARG A 528 -17.54 12.59 21.88
C ARG A 528 -17.67 11.12 22.28
N ALA A 529 -17.78 10.86 23.58
CA ALA A 529 -18.05 9.53 24.12
C ALA A 529 -18.57 9.66 25.54
N ASP A 530 -19.55 8.83 25.90
CA ASP A 530 -19.99 8.65 27.28
C ASP A 530 -18.95 7.80 28.01
N VAL A 531 -18.00 8.44 28.71
CA VAL A 531 -16.88 7.73 29.32
C VAL A 531 -17.19 7.25 30.73
N ASP A 532 -18.22 7.77 31.39
CA ASP A 532 -18.59 7.43 32.77
C ASP A 532 -19.89 6.61 32.89
N GLY A 533 -20.60 6.41 31.78
CA GLY A 533 -21.75 5.53 31.65
C GLY A 533 -23.06 6.16 32.09
N ASP A 534 -23.13 7.49 32.20
CA ASP A 534 -24.33 8.21 32.63
C ASP A 534 -25.34 8.47 31.49
N GLY A 535 -24.99 8.08 30.26
CA GLY A 535 -25.80 8.24 29.06
C GLY A 535 -25.62 9.60 28.36
N LYS A 536 -24.77 10.48 28.87
CA LYS A 536 -24.45 11.79 28.29
C LYS A 536 -23.02 11.78 27.81
N PRO A 537 -22.76 11.96 26.50
CA PRO A 537 -21.40 11.95 26.02
C PRO A 537 -20.59 13.15 26.52
N GLU A 538 -19.34 12.91 26.93
CA GLU A 538 -18.35 13.96 27.18
C GLU A 538 -17.66 14.40 25.89
N LEU A 539 -17.12 15.61 25.89
CA LEU A 539 -16.19 16.08 24.86
C LEU A 539 -14.80 15.47 25.11
N LEU A 540 -14.28 14.72 24.15
CA LEU A 540 -12.94 14.17 24.18
C LEU A 540 -11.97 15.15 23.54
N LEU A 541 -10.90 15.52 24.25
CA LEU A 541 -9.84 16.40 23.78
C LEU A 541 -8.51 15.65 23.79
N ALA A 542 -7.94 15.42 22.60
CA ALA A 542 -6.65 14.76 22.45
C ALA A 542 -5.51 15.77 22.69
N GLN A 543 -4.55 15.38 23.53
CA GLN A 543 -3.43 16.26 23.85
C GLN A 543 -2.20 15.50 24.36
N LYS A 544 -1.03 15.86 23.82
CA LYS A 544 0.26 15.28 24.26
C LYS A 544 0.14 13.75 24.26
N ASN A 545 0.31 13.12 25.42
CA ASN A 545 0.26 11.67 25.60
C ASN A 545 -1.06 11.17 26.21
N PHE A 546 -2.14 11.96 26.20
CA PHE A 546 -3.42 11.59 26.80
C PHE A 546 -4.63 12.14 26.03
N VAL A 547 -5.81 11.69 26.42
CA VAL A 547 -7.11 12.27 26.06
C VAL A 547 -7.82 12.65 27.34
N ARG A 548 -8.46 13.81 27.37
CA ARG A 548 -9.34 14.20 28.47
C ARG A 548 -10.78 14.19 28.03
N ALA A 549 -11.63 13.56 28.83
CA ALA A 549 -13.07 13.68 28.72
C ALA A 549 -13.51 14.84 29.61
N VAL A 550 -14.19 15.82 29.01
CA VAL A 550 -14.54 17.07 29.68
C VAL A 550 -16.01 17.42 29.51
N VAL A 551 -16.56 18.07 30.54
CA VAL A 551 -17.88 18.70 30.50
C VAL A 551 -17.69 20.17 30.83
N LEU A 552 -18.41 21.02 30.12
CA LEU A 552 -18.45 22.45 30.37
C LEU A 552 -19.28 22.71 31.64
N LYS A 553 -18.72 23.43 32.61
CA LYS A 553 -19.43 23.79 33.85
C LYS A 553 -19.29 25.25 34.22
N ALA A 554 -20.38 25.82 34.70
CA ALA A 554 -20.39 27.10 35.38
C ALA A 554 -19.64 26.97 36.72
N SER A 555 -18.68 27.86 36.97
CA SER A 555 -17.89 27.93 38.20
C SER A 555 -18.59 28.69 39.32
N ASP A 556 -19.70 29.37 39.02
CA ASP A 556 -20.55 30.06 39.98
C ASP A 556 -22.03 29.80 39.70
N ALA A 557 -22.87 29.88 40.73
CA ALA A 557 -24.32 29.68 40.60
C ALA A 557 -25.00 30.72 39.68
N ALA A 558 -24.31 31.83 39.39
CA ALA A 558 -24.76 32.86 38.45
C ALA A 558 -24.34 32.60 37.00
N ALA A 559 -23.60 31.52 36.72
CA ALA A 559 -23.12 31.12 35.39
C ALA A 559 -22.37 32.23 34.62
N LYS A 560 -21.57 33.03 35.34
CA LYS A 560 -20.78 34.12 34.74
C LYS A 560 -19.42 33.65 34.26
N ASN A 561 -18.85 32.62 34.91
CA ASN A 561 -17.53 32.10 34.61
C ASN A 561 -17.63 30.60 34.30
N TRP A 562 -17.08 30.17 33.18
CA TRP A 562 -17.19 28.81 32.69
C TRP A 562 -15.82 28.16 32.54
N ASN A 563 -15.72 26.88 32.89
CA ASN A 563 -14.49 26.09 32.79
C ASN A 563 -14.81 24.67 32.29
N PHE A 564 -13.81 23.99 31.73
CA PHE A 564 -13.88 22.55 31.52
C PHE A 564 -13.62 21.82 32.84
N ASP A 565 -14.60 21.02 33.27
CA ASP A 565 -14.44 20.04 34.32
C ASP A 565 -13.96 18.73 33.70
N VAL A 566 -12.83 18.21 34.20
CA VAL A 566 -12.24 16.97 33.67
C VAL A 566 -12.90 15.79 34.37
N LYS A 567 -13.71 15.04 33.62
CA LYS A 567 -14.37 13.83 34.10
C LYS A 567 -13.39 12.66 34.18
N ASP A 568 -12.55 12.54 33.17
CA ASP A 568 -11.53 11.50 33.13
C ASP A 568 -10.32 11.88 32.27
N GLN A 569 -9.22 11.17 32.47
CA GLN A 569 -8.03 11.24 31.66
C GLN A 569 -7.58 9.83 31.26
N ILE A 570 -7.50 9.60 29.95
CA ILE A 570 -7.08 8.34 29.35
C ILE A 570 -5.68 8.54 28.80
N ASN A 571 -4.69 7.88 29.41
CA ASN A 571 -3.31 7.98 28.98
C ASN A 571 -3.03 7.04 27.80
N GLY A 572 -2.11 7.46 26.93
CA GLY A 572 -1.48 6.57 25.96
C GLY A 572 -0.62 5.51 26.63
N ALA A 573 0.09 4.74 25.80
CA ALA A 573 0.88 3.60 26.28
C ALA A 573 2.05 4.01 27.20
N ASP A 574 2.62 5.19 27.00
CA ASP A 574 3.76 5.70 27.78
C ASP A 574 3.92 7.24 27.67
N SER A 575 5.01 7.78 28.22
CA SER A 575 5.34 9.21 28.16
C SER A 575 5.74 9.73 26.77
N ASN A 576 6.08 8.84 25.83
CA ASN A 576 6.49 9.19 24.47
C ASN A 576 5.32 9.18 23.48
N SER A 577 4.15 8.71 23.94
CA SER A 577 2.92 8.68 23.16
C SER A 577 2.52 10.08 22.69
N ARG A 578 2.03 10.21 21.45
CA ARG A 578 1.44 11.46 20.96
C ARG A 578 0.05 11.17 20.39
N ILE A 579 -0.97 11.42 21.20
CA ILE A 579 -2.36 11.12 20.84
C ILE A 579 -2.89 12.22 19.93
N ALA A 580 -3.26 11.83 18.71
CA ALA A 580 -3.79 12.71 17.67
C ALA A 580 -5.32 12.65 17.55
N GLY A 581 -5.95 11.60 18.07
CA GLY A 581 -7.40 11.45 18.05
C GLY A 581 -7.87 10.26 18.88
N ALA A 582 -9.18 10.19 19.13
CA ALA A 582 -9.82 9.14 19.91
C ALA A 582 -11.17 8.74 19.32
N THR A 583 -11.57 7.49 19.44
CA THR A 583 -12.94 7.10 19.10
C THR A 583 -13.45 6.00 20.02
N ALA A 584 -14.76 6.00 20.24
CA ALA A 584 -15.43 5.07 21.13
C ALA A 584 -16.15 3.98 20.34
N LEU A 585 -15.98 2.73 20.79
CA LEU A 585 -16.77 1.59 20.34
C LEU A 585 -17.23 0.78 21.55
N SER A 586 -18.53 0.51 21.62
CA SER A 586 -19.11 -0.27 22.72
C SER A 586 -18.87 -1.76 22.55
N GLN A 587 -18.45 -2.44 23.61
CA GLN A 587 -18.42 -3.91 23.70
C GLN A 587 -19.80 -4.50 23.97
N SER A 588 -20.58 -3.80 24.81
CA SER A 588 -21.94 -4.11 25.26
C SER A 588 -22.63 -2.83 25.74
N VAL A 589 -23.77 -2.94 26.42
CA VAL A 589 -24.37 -1.83 27.17
C VAL A 589 -23.40 -1.36 28.26
N GLY A 590 -23.16 -0.06 28.38
CA GLY A 590 -22.27 0.56 29.37
C GLY A 590 -21.16 1.42 28.75
N VAL A 591 -20.10 1.66 29.54
CA VAL A 591 -18.93 2.46 29.13
C VAL A 591 -18.26 1.82 27.90
N PRO A 592 -18.02 2.59 26.82
CA PRO A 592 -17.38 2.08 25.62
C PRO A 592 -15.88 1.89 25.82
N SER A 593 -15.29 1.04 24.98
CA SER A 593 -13.84 1.00 24.82
C SER A 593 -13.38 2.17 23.96
N LEU A 594 -12.19 2.70 24.22
CA LEU A 594 -11.61 3.80 23.46
C LEU A 594 -10.43 3.32 22.61
N PHE A 595 -10.41 3.70 21.34
CA PHE A 595 -9.25 3.57 20.48
C PHE A 595 -8.59 4.94 20.35
N LEU A 596 -7.30 5.02 20.65
CA LEU A 596 -6.49 6.23 20.56
C LEU A 596 -5.53 6.11 19.37
N LEU A 597 -5.50 7.14 18.51
CA LEU A 597 -4.49 7.24 17.45
C LEU A 597 -3.20 7.82 18.04
N ASP A 598 -2.18 6.98 18.21
CA ASP A 598 -0.85 7.40 18.63
C ASP A 598 0.06 7.63 17.43
N ALA A 599 0.26 8.90 17.11
CA ALA A 599 1.05 9.31 15.95
C ALA A 599 2.56 9.10 16.15
N SER A 600 3.08 9.16 17.39
CA SER A 600 4.50 8.92 17.67
C SER A 600 4.82 7.43 17.58
N ARG A 601 3.96 6.58 18.14
CA ARG A 601 4.14 5.13 18.16
C ARG A 601 3.67 4.44 16.87
N LYS A 602 2.98 5.17 15.99
CA LYS A 602 2.32 4.66 14.78
C LYS A 602 1.42 3.47 15.12
N ALA A 603 0.49 3.69 16.06
CA ALA A 603 -0.35 2.63 16.59
C ALA A 603 -1.77 3.12 16.90
N LEU A 604 -2.73 2.19 16.87
CA LEU A 604 -4.01 2.33 17.55
C LEU A 604 -3.91 1.68 18.93
N THR A 605 -4.14 2.46 19.97
CA THR A 605 -4.09 2.01 21.36
C THR A 605 -5.51 1.78 21.86
N LEU A 606 -5.87 0.53 22.14
CA LEU A 606 -7.14 0.17 22.78
C LEU A 606 -7.03 0.36 24.29
N CYS A 607 -7.92 1.18 24.84
CA CYS A 607 -8.07 1.46 26.25
C CYS A 607 -9.46 1.02 26.74
N GLU A 608 -9.51 0.37 27.90
CA GLU A 608 -10.76 -0.08 28.54
C GLU A 608 -10.71 0.21 30.04
N ARG A 609 -11.88 0.39 30.68
CA ARG A 609 -11.96 0.46 32.14
C ARG A 609 -11.84 -0.93 32.74
N ASP A 610 -11.01 -1.07 33.76
CA ASP A 610 -10.96 -2.27 34.58
C ASP A 610 -12.13 -2.32 35.60
N ALA A 611 -12.21 -3.40 36.38
CA ALA A 611 -13.26 -3.59 37.38
C ALA A 611 -13.24 -2.55 38.52
N SER A 612 -12.14 -1.80 38.70
CA SER A 612 -12.05 -0.68 39.64
C SER A 612 -12.44 0.66 39.03
N GLY A 613 -12.78 0.68 37.74
CA GLY A 613 -13.12 1.87 36.99
C GLY A 613 -11.92 2.63 36.44
N VAL A 614 -10.70 2.09 36.51
CA VAL A 614 -9.49 2.77 36.02
C VAL A 614 -9.24 2.41 34.55
N TRP A 615 -8.92 3.41 33.72
CA TRP A 615 -8.54 3.19 32.33
C TRP A 615 -7.19 2.49 32.22
N GLN A 616 -7.16 1.38 31.49
CA GLN A 616 -5.96 0.61 31.19
C GLN A 616 -5.74 0.49 29.69
N VAL A 617 -4.48 0.52 29.28
CA VAL A 617 -4.10 0.14 27.92
C VAL A 617 -4.18 -1.38 27.80
N VAL A 618 -5.10 -1.87 26.97
CA VAL A 618 -5.35 -3.29 26.75
C VAL A 618 -4.49 -3.83 25.61
N LYS A 619 -4.39 -3.08 24.51
CA LYS A 619 -3.61 -3.50 23.33
C LYS A 619 -3.06 -2.30 22.56
N ASN A 620 -1.83 -2.42 22.09
CA ASN A 620 -1.29 -1.56 21.04
C ASN A 620 -1.34 -2.33 19.71
N ILE A 621 -2.00 -1.76 18.72
CA ILE A 621 -2.14 -2.30 17.38
C ILE A 621 -1.24 -1.48 16.45
N PRO A 622 -0.10 -2.01 15.98
CA PRO A 622 0.77 -1.29 15.07
C PRO A 622 0.05 -0.93 13.78
N LEU A 623 0.27 0.30 13.30
CA LEU A 623 -0.19 0.79 12.01
C LEU A 623 0.97 0.79 11.02
N PRO A 624 0.83 0.15 9.85
CA PRO A 624 1.87 0.17 8.83
C PRO A 624 2.02 1.55 8.17
N PHE A 625 1.01 2.39 8.29
CA PHE A 625 0.91 3.75 7.76
C PHE A 625 0.15 4.63 8.77
N SER A 626 0.60 5.87 9.02
CA SER A 626 0.11 6.67 10.16
C SER A 626 -0.01 8.17 9.92
N GLU A 627 -0.13 8.62 8.67
CA GLU A 627 -0.28 10.04 8.31
C GLU A 627 -1.76 10.49 8.36
N PHE A 628 -2.44 10.19 9.46
CA PHE A 628 -3.85 10.50 9.66
C PHE A 628 -4.03 11.65 10.66
N GLN A 629 -5.07 12.44 10.43
CA GLN A 629 -5.42 13.62 11.24
C GLN A 629 -6.74 13.42 11.98
N GLU A 630 -7.62 12.55 11.48
CA GLU A 630 -8.90 12.27 12.11
C GLU A 630 -9.06 10.77 12.40
N LEU A 631 -9.88 10.48 13.41
CA LEU A 631 -10.21 9.15 13.88
C LEU A 631 -11.69 9.10 14.24
N GLN A 632 -12.42 8.12 13.72
CA GLN A 632 -13.82 7.90 14.06
C GLN A 632 -14.18 6.42 13.99
N SER A 633 -15.29 6.05 14.62
CA SER A 633 -15.88 4.73 14.49
C SER A 633 -16.82 4.73 13.28
N VAL A 634 -16.84 3.61 12.54
CA VAL A 634 -17.67 3.46 11.34
C VAL A 634 -18.30 2.08 11.33
N ALA A 635 -19.51 1.99 10.78
CA ALA A 635 -20.22 0.74 10.56
C ALA A 635 -19.99 0.28 9.12
N LEU A 636 -19.35 -0.87 8.95
CA LEU A 636 -19.08 -1.49 7.65
C LEU A 636 -19.86 -2.81 7.53
N GLY A 637 -20.80 -2.89 6.59
CA GLY A 637 -21.70 -4.03 6.38
C GLY A 637 -22.71 -4.23 7.52
N ASP A 638 -22.83 -3.25 8.41
CA ASP A 638 -23.65 -3.29 9.61
C ASP A 638 -24.23 -1.90 9.90
N LYS A 639 -25.23 -1.82 10.78
CA LYS A 639 -25.80 -0.57 11.29
C LYS A 639 -25.06 -0.06 12.52
N GLN A 640 -24.33 -0.92 13.22
CA GLN A 640 -23.58 -0.56 14.41
C GLN A 640 -22.08 -0.45 14.10
N PRO A 641 -21.37 0.53 14.67
CA PRO A 641 -19.93 0.64 14.48
C PRO A 641 -19.18 -0.63 14.87
N ASN A 642 -18.44 -1.16 13.91
CA ASN A 642 -17.67 -2.40 13.99
C ASN A 642 -16.22 -2.20 13.49
N SER A 643 -15.87 -0.98 13.12
CA SER A 643 -14.58 -0.62 12.53
C SER A 643 -14.11 0.75 13.03
N VAL A 644 -12.80 0.98 12.95
CA VAL A 644 -12.17 2.27 13.22
C VAL A 644 -11.66 2.85 11.90
N ALA A 645 -12.15 4.03 11.52
CA ALA A 645 -11.72 4.74 10.32
C ALA A 645 -10.75 5.89 10.66
N LEU A 646 -9.76 6.08 9.80
CA LEU A 646 -8.75 7.12 9.88
C LEU A 646 -8.76 7.94 8.59
N LEU A 647 -8.80 9.26 8.72
CA LEU A 647 -8.80 10.18 7.57
C LEU A 647 -7.54 11.02 7.58
N GLY A 648 -6.95 11.20 6.39
CA GLY A 648 -5.75 11.99 6.19
C GLY A 648 -5.70 12.59 4.78
N PRO A 649 -4.79 13.55 4.54
CA PRO A 649 -4.72 14.26 3.26
C PRO A 649 -4.20 13.39 2.10
N ALA A 650 -3.47 12.31 2.40
CA ALA A 650 -2.85 11.41 1.42
C ALA A 650 -3.47 10.00 1.39
N ALA A 651 -4.27 9.64 2.39
CA ALA A 651 -4.93 8.33 2.44
C ALA A 651 -6.14 8.36 3.38
N VAL A 652 -7.08 7.47 3.12
CA VAL A 652 -8.11 7.03 4.06
C VAL A 652 -7.80 5.60 4.46
N ALA A 653 -8.00 5.22 5.71
CA ALA A 653 -7.83 3.83 6.13
C ALA A 653 -8.92 3.40 7.10
N TRP A 654 -9.09 2.10 7.23
CA TRP A 654 -9.96 1.53 8.24
C TRP A 654 -9.43 0.19 8.76
N LEU A 655 -9.72 -0.07 10.03
CA LEU A 655 -9.48 -1.34 10.69
C LEU A 655 -10.84 -1.95 11.05
N PRO A 656 -11.32 -2.96 10.30
CA PRO A 656 -12.41 -3.80 10.76
C PRO A 656 -12.02 -4.48 12.07
N LEU A 657 -12.94 -4.51 13.04
CA LEU A 657 -12.71 -5.21 14.31
C LEU A 657 -13.30 -6.63 14.32
N HIS A 658 -13.37 -7.24 13.14
CA HIS A 658 -13.95 -8.54 12.86
C HIS A 658 -13.39 -9.08 11.53
N GLY A 659 -13.85 -10.26 11.10
CA GLY A 659 -13.60 -10.79 9.77
C GLY A 659 -12.36 -11.68 9.69
N GLN A 660 -11.76 -11.67 8.51
CA GLN A 660 -10.59 -12.45 8.15
C GLN A 660 -9.41 -11.52 7.85
N THR A 661 -8.21 -12.07 7.91
CA THR A 661 -6.95 -11.38 7.61
C THR A 661 -6.10 -12.21 6.67
N TRP A 662 -5.38 -11.54 5.80
CA TRP A 662 -4.36 -12.17 4.97
C TRP A 662 -3.05 -12.21 5.74
N GLU A 663 -2.39 -13.37 5.73
CA GLU A 663 -1.09 -13.58 6.34
C GLU A 663 -0.13 -14.20 5.33
N LEU A 664 1.16 -13.88 5.49
CA LEU A 664 2.22 -14.62 4.83
C LEU A 664 2.62 -15.78 5.72
N GLU A 665 2.25 -16.97 5.30
CA GLU A 665 2.60 -18.20 5.97
C GLU A 665 3.89 -18.75 5.38
N ALA A 666 4.94 -18.75 6.20
CA ALA A 666 6.24 -19.31 5.86
C ALA A 666 6.13 -20.82 5.63
N GLN A 667 6.55 -21.27 4.45
CA GLN A 667 6.60 -22.68 4.10
C GLN A 667 7.96 -23.28 4.45
N ASP A 668 9.03 -22.65 3.98
CA ASP A 668 10.41 -23.07 4.27
C ASP A 668 11.40 -21.90 4.12
N GLY A 669 12.65 -22.11 4.52
CA GLY A 669 13.72 -21.12 4.41
C GLY A 669 15.03 -21.71 3.91
N TYR A 670 15.81 -20.88 3.22
CA TYR A 670 17.11 -21.27 2.70
C TYR A 670 18.20 -20.28 3.12
N GLU A 671 19.35 -20.82 3.53
CA GLU A 671 20.55 -20.06 3.86
C GLU A 671 21.71 -20.67 3.08
N THR A 672 22.53 -19.83 2.44
CA THR A 672 23.68 -20.34 1.70
C THR A 672 24.71 -20.98 2.64
N PRO A 673 25.15 -22.23 2.37
CA PRO A 673 26.30 -22.86 3.04
C PRO A 673 27.62 -22.10 2.88
N ILE A 674 27.70 -21.15 1.95
CA ILE A 674 28.93 -20.42 1.67
C ILE A 674 29.26 -19.54 2.87
N ARG A 675 30.43 -19.77 3.46
CA ARG A 675 30.89 -18.97 4.61
C ARG A 675 31.02 -17.50 4.21
N ASP A 676 30.36 -16.65 4.99
CA ASP A 676 30.23 -15.20 4.76
C ASP A 676 29.52 -14.84 3.43
N GLY A 677 28.92 -15.83 2.77
CA GLY A 677 28.12 -15.66 1.57
C GLY A 677 26.80 -14.97 1.88
N ARG A 678 26.27 -14.24 0.90
CA ARG A 678 25.03 -13.51 1.05
C ARG A 678 24.24 -13.53 -0.24
N LEU A 679 23.01 -14.03 -0.16
CA LEU A 679 22.08 -14.00 -1.26
C LEU A 679 21.72 -12.54 -1.58
N MET A 680 21.78 -12.17 -2.85
CA MET A 680 21.45 -10.84 -3.35
C MET A 680 20.12 -10.82 -4.08
N ASP A 681 19.89 -11.84 -4.91
CA ASP A 681 18.75 -11.91 -5.81
C ASP A 681 18.32 -13.36 -6.03
N VAL A 682 17.12 -13.56 -6.57
CA VAL A 682 16.53 -14.87 -6.85
C VAL A 682 15.72 -14.82 -8.13
N VAL A 683 15.86 -15.87 -8.95
CA VAL A 683 14.99 -16.14 -10.11
C VAL A 683 14.48 -17.57 -10.04
N SER A 684 13.38 -17.84 -10.70
CA SER A 684 12.69 -19.13 -10.71
C SER A 684 12.57 -19.71 -12.12
N GLY A 685 12.50 -21.04 -12.20
CA GLY A 685 12.21 -21.77 -13.44
C GLY A 685 12.45 -23.27 -13.28
N ASP A 686 11.80 -24.09 -14.12
CA ASP A 686 11.85 -25.56 -14.03
C ASP A 686 13.17 -26.12 -14.57
N LEU A 687 14.19 -26.20 -13.71
CA LEU A 687 15.55 -26.63 -14.05
C LEU A 687 15.75 -28.15 -13.96
N ASN A 688 14.74 -28.91 -13.54
CA ASN A 688 14.83 -30.35 -13.39
C ASN A 688 13.80 -31.12 -14.25
N GLY A 689 12.86 -30.41 -14.90
CA GLY A 689 11.85 -30.94 -15.81
C GLY A 689 10.65 -31.59 -15.13
N ASP A 690 10.43 -31.34 -13.84
CA ASP A 690 9.28 -31.88 -13.08
C ASP A 690 8.02 -31.00 -13.15
N ARG A 691 8.07 -29.93 -13.95
CA ARG A 691 7.03 -28.90 -14.11
C ARG A 691 6.78 -28.07 -12.86
N ARG A 692 7.76 -27.97 -11.96
CA ARG A 692 7.75 -27.03 -10.84
C ARG A 692 8.93 -26.10 -11.00
N ALA A 693 8.76 -24.86 -10.59
CA ALA A 693 9.86 -23.92 -10.65
C ALA A 693 10.84 -24.19 -9.51
N ASP A 694 12.12 -24.34 -9.87
CA ASP A 694 13.25 -24.33 -8.96
C ASP A 694 13.75 -22.90 -8.77
N LEU A 695 14.57 -22.66 -7.75
CA LEU A 695 15.12 -21.35 -7.43
C LEU A 695 16.62 -21.30 -7.74
N VAL A 696 17.05 -20.20 -8.38
CA VAL A 696 18.47 -19.86 -8.55
C VAL A 696 18.76 -18.58 -7.80
N PHE A 697 19.54 -18.70 -6.73
CA PHE A 697 19.97 -17.55 -5.95
C PHE A 697 21.33 -17.03 -6.43
N LEU A 698 21.43 -15.71 -6.60
CA LEU A 698 22.68 -15.02 -6.91
C LEU A 698 23.41 -14.66 -5.61
N GLU A 699 24.62 -15.17 -5.42
CA GLU A 699 25.48 -14.90 -4.26
C GLU A 699 26.68 -14.07 -4.71
N THR A 700 26.79 -12.83 -4.21
CA THR A 700 27.72 -11.86 -4.79
C THR A 700 28.94 -11.52 -3.93
N ILE A 701 29.11 -12.15 -2.76
CA ILE A 701 30.32 -11.96 -1.95
C ILE A 701 31.43 -12.89 -2.45
N ARG A 702 31.08 -14.09 -2.87
CA ARG A 702 32.00 -15.10 -3.41
C ARG A 702 31.75 -15.37 -4.89
N ASN A 703 30.75 -14.74 -5.50
CA ASN A 703 30.40 -14.85 -6.92
C ASN A 703 29.86 -16.24 -7.31
N TYR A 704 29.00 -16.79 -6.46
CA TYR A 704 28.38 -18.10 -6.65
C TYR A 704 26.95 -17.97 -7.16
N ILE A 705 26.46 -19.08 -7.68
CA ILE A 705 25.02 -19.33 -7.72
C ILE A 705 24.70 -20.59 -6.92
N ASP A 706 23.56 -20.54 -6.27
CA ASP A 706 22.99 -21.65 -5.50
C ASP A 706 21.68 -22.06 -6.17
N ILE A 707 21.60 -23.29 -6.67
CA ILE A 707 20.37 -23.88 -7.20
C ILE A 707 19.68 -24.67 -6.10
N VAL A 708 18.41 -24.39 -5.87
CA VAL A 708 17.59 -24.94 -4.80
C VAL A 708 16.28 -25.43 -5.39
N ILE A 709 16.00 -26.71 -5.24
CA ILE A 709 14.76 -27.33 -5.72
C ILE A 709 13.63 -27.02 -4.76
N CYS A 710 12.47 -26.66 -5.30
CA CYS A 710 11.23 -26.58 -4.54
C CYS A 710 10.51 -27.93 -4.63
N ASP A 711 10.60 -28.75 -3.57
CA ASP A 711 9.98 -30.08 -3.62
C ASP A 711 8.44 -30.00 -3.60
N LYS A 712 7.78 -31.13 -3.88
CA LYS A 712 6.32 -31.23 -3.90
C LYS A 712 5.60 -30.83 -2.60
N ASN A 713 6.32 -30.71 -1.48
CA ASN A 713 5.78 -30.29 -0.19
C ASN A 713 6.13 -28.83 0.14
N GLY A 714 6.68 -28.07 -0.82
CA GLY A 714 7.13 -26.70 -0.61
C GLY A 714 8.44 -26.59 0.17
N LYS A 715 9.26 -27.66 0.18
CA LYS A 715 10.53 -27.70 0.90
C LYS A 715 11.68 -27.27 -0.02
N LEU A 716 12.53 -26.39 0.48
CA LEU A 716 13.70 -25.88 -0.24
C LEU A 716 14.88 -26.85 -0.06
N VAL A 717 15.19 -27.61 -1.12
CA VAL A 717 16.24 -28.63 -1.11
C VAL A 717 17.45 -28.15 -1.92
N PRO A 718 18.63 -27.96 -1.31
CA PRO A 718 19.83 -27.55 -2.05
C PRO A 718 20.20 -28.61 -3.09
N ALA A 719 20.37 -28.22 -4.36
CA ALA A 719 20.69 -29.12 -5.46
C ALA A 719 22.17 -29.05 -5.82
N THR A 720 22.59 -27.95 -6.42
CA THR A 720 23.98 -27.72 -6.84
C THR A 720 24.38 -26.26 -6.66
N ARG A 721 25.68 -26.00 -6.64
CA ARG A 721 26.26 -24.66 -6.53
C ARG A 721 27.61 -24.62 -7.21
N TRP A 722 27.96 -23.49 -7.78
CA TRP A 722 29.31 -23.28 -8.28
C TRP A 722 29.67 -21.80 -8.33
N GLN A 723 30.97 -21.52 -8.34
CA GLN A 723 31.49 -20.18 -8.55
C GLN A 723 31.43 -19.84 -10.03
N VAL A 724 30.76 -18.74 -10.38
CA VAL A 724 30.58 -18.34 -11.78
C VAL A 724 31.89 -17.79 -12.36
N PHE A 725 32.67 -17.05 -11.55
CA PHE A 725 33.98 -16.53 -11.92
C PHE A 725 34.89 -16.30 -10.70
N GLU A 726 36.20 -16.41 -10.92
CA GLU A 726 37.23 -16.06 -9.94
C GLU A 726 37.77 -14.65 -10.23
N GLU A 727 37.88 -13.78 -9.22
CA GLU A 727 38.55 -12.49 -9.39
C GLU A 727 40.07 -12.72 -9.59
N ARG A 728 40.62 -12.38 -10.77
CA ARG A 728 42.03 -11.97 -10.85
C ARG A 728 42.11 -10.53 -10.36
N SER A 729 42.62 -10.33 -9.15
CA SER A 729 42.71 -9.01 -8.52
C SER A 729 43.56 -8.01 -9.34
N PHE A 730 42.90 -7.19 -10.14
CA PHE A 730 43.32 -5.81 -10.41
C PHE A 730 42.23 -4.89 -9.87
N ARG A 731 42.15 -4.80 -8.54
CA ARG A 731 41.24 -3.86 -7.86
C ARG A 731 41.64 -2.42 -8.18
N GLY A 732 40.93 -1.81 -9.12
CA GLY A 732 40.67 -0.38 -9.09
C GLY A 732 39.66 -0.10 -7.97
N ARG A 733 39.97 0.89 -7.13
CA ARG A 733 39.20 1.35 -5.96
C ARG A 733 37.85 2.03 -6.31
N THR A 734 37.05 1.47 -7.19
CA THR A 734 35.74 2.03 -7.56
C THR A 734 34.66 0.96 -7.41
N GLY A 735 33.66 1.22 -6.55
CA GLY A 735 32.58 0.30 -6.23
C GLY A 735 31.76 -0.11 -7.45
N GLY A 736 32.07 -1.28 -8.01
CA GLY A 736 31.26 -1.93 -9.04
C GLY A 736 29.95 -2.48 -8.47
N MET A 737 28.98 -2.77 -9.34
CA MET A 737 27.77 -3.47 -8.95
C MET A 737 28.10 -4.89 -8.44
N PRO A 738 27.32 -5.45 -7.49
CA PRO A 738 27.44 -6.84 -7.10
C PRO A 738 27.27 -7.78 -8.31
N GLU A 739 28.07 -8.85 -8.37
CA GLU A 739 28.09 -9.82 -9.47
C GLU A 739 28.01 -11.25 -8.89
N PRO A 740 27.36 -12.22 -9.54
CA PRO A 740 26.58 -12.11 -10.78
C PRO A 740 25.40 -11.14 -10.65
N ARG A 741 25.05 -10.46 -11.75
CA ARG A 741 24.11 -9.34 -11.72
C ARG A 741 22.65 -9.74 -11.92
N GLU A 742 22.38 -10.51 -12.96
CA GLU A 742 21.03 -10.91 -13.34
C GLU A 742 21.08 -12.32 -13.92
N ALA A 743 19.96 -13.04 -13.88
CA ALA A 743 19.82 -14.35 -14.50
C ALA A 743 18.42 -14.50 -15.10
N VAL A 744 18.29 -15.38 -16.10
CA VAL A 744 17.01 -15.81 -16.66
C VAL A 744 17.04 -17.30 -16.90
N ILE A 745 15.88 -17.94 -16.78
CA ILE A 745 15.69 -19.38 -16.97
C ILE A 745 14.61 -19.57 -18.05
N ALA A 746 14.96 -20.23 -19.14
CA ALA A 746 14.06 -20.53 -20.25
C ALA A 746 14.70 -21.57 -21.18
N ASP A 747 13.93 -22.14 -22.09
CA ASP A 747 14.46 -23.01 -23.15
C ASP A 747 15.16 -22.18 -24.24
N PHE A 748 16.49 -22.22 -24.30
CA PHE A 748 17.33 -21.59 -25.33
C PHE A 748 17.91 -22.62 -26.32
N THR A 749 17.59 -23.90 -26.15
CA THR A 749 18.05 -25.03 -26.96
C THR A 749 16.93 -25.76 -27.70
N GLY A 750 15.70 -25.24 -27.66
CA GLY A 750 14.53 -25.80 -28.35
C GLY A 750 14.22 -27.26 -27.99
N ASP A 751 14.81 -27.81 -26.92
CA ASP A 751 14.66 -29.20 -26.51
C ASP A 751 13.62 -29.38 -25.38
N LYS A 752 12.95 -28.27 -25.03
CA LYS A 752 11.92 -28.14 -23.99
C LYS A 752 12.46 -28.29 -22.58
N LYS A 753 13.76 -28.14 -22.40
CA LYS A 753 14.41 -28.07 -21.09
C LYS A 753 14.75 -26.62 -20.78
N SER A 754 14.64 -26.25 -19.51
CA SER A 754 14.97 -24.89 -19.11
C SER A 754 16.47 -24.76 -18.91
N ASP A 755 17.08 -23.89 -19.70
CA ASP A 755 18.48 -23.53 -19.62
C ASP A 755 18.66 -22.31 -18.71
N LEU A 756 19.88 -22.11 -18.18
CA LEU A 756 20.19 -20.97 -17.31
C LEU A 756 21.12 -19.99 -18.02
N ILE A 757 20.73 -18.72 -18.09
CA ILE A 757 21.62 -17.63 -18.53
C ILE A 757 21.93 -16.70 -17.38
N ILE A 758 23.21 -16.35 -17.23
CA ILE A 758 23.71 -15.44 -16.19
C ILE A 758 24.44 -14.29 -16.86
N MET A 759 24.11 -13.06 -16.45
CA MET A 759 24.83 -11.86 -16.84
C MET A 759 25.95 -11.56 -15.84
N VAL A 760 27.18 -11.49 -16.34
CA VAL A 760 28.38 -11.20 -15.55
C VAL A 760 29.30 -10.24 -16.33
N HIS A 761 29.70 -9.13 -15.72
CA HIS A 761 30.64 -8.15 -16.29
C HIS A 761 30.20 -7.55 -17.65
N ASP A 762 30.74 -8.05 -18.75
CA ASP A 762 30.43 -7.65 -20.12
C ASP A 762 29.89 -8.81 -20.95
N ARG A 763 29.37 -9.87 -20.30
CA ARG A 763 29.05 -11.14 -20.96
C ARG A 763 27.76 -11.75 -20.45
N LEU A 764 27.19 -12.57 -21.32
CA LEU A 764 26.17 -13.56 -20.97
C LEU A 764 26.81 -14.94 -20.96
N ILE A 765 26.49 -15.74 -19.96
CA ILE A 765 26.95 -17.13 -19.84
C ILE A 765 25.71 -18.03 -19.87
N LEU A 766 25.58 -18.84 -20.91
CA LEU A 766 24.52 -19.83 -21.06
C LEU A 766 25.00 -21.19 -20.53
N TYR A 767 24.17 -21.83 -19.72
CA TYR A 767 24.30 -23.18 -19.22
C TYR A 767 23.11 -24.01 -19.76
N PRO A 768 23.30 -24.72 -20.88
CA PRO A 768 22.28 -25.61 -21.43
C PRO A 768 22.03 -26.81 -20.52
N GLN A 769 20.77 -27.16 -20.25
CA GLN A 769 20.42 -28.32 -19.44
C GLN A 769 20.79 -29.64 -20.15
N GLU A 770 21.16 -30.69 -19.41
CA GLU A 770 21.46 -32.04 -19.94
C GLU A 770 20.27 -32.99 -19.98
#